data_AF-A0A5N5CZY3-F1
#
_entry.id   AF-A0A5N5CZY3-F1
#
_cell.length_a   1.000
_cell.length_b   1.000
_cell.length_c   1.000
_cell.angle_alpha   90.00
_cell.angle_beta   90.00
_cell.angle_gamma   90.00
#
_symmetry.space_group_name_H-M   'P 1'
#
loop_
_entity.id
_entity.type
_entity.pdbx_description
1 polymer ?
#
loop_
_entity_poly.entity_id
_entity_poly.type
_entity_poly.pdbx_seq_one_letter_code
_entity_poly.pdbx_strand_id
1 'polypeptide(L)'
;MDQDTINQFGRMHASTTSTKPKVIGIYGVPGAGKTFLFNQLKHELGEADFYFFEGSEVIAALVPGGLVAFKQLDDQEKTKWREEAIYSIENVCRATRKTGIVTGHFMFWREGEEEGEMVYTPSDLKTYTHIVYLDVPADVVEQRRRDDTERSRPSVTTDHLMRWQQAEKDRLRVLCRENSILFSVLGPHRSSLGTISALLRDFHRHTEEHNLSCAEAKLDEIMSPRKDRLETVLVVDGDRTLAPVDTGALFWAQLTASQERARGSSPLKSLFSSPLGHSYDAFRQAALLCEDAVDDQEYEALCSDVASQVTMYPEFTTLLQLASRQEHIGVVVVSCGLRRVWEKVMEREGLSSTVKVIAGGRVSDGFVVSAAVKAATVNHLRKSQKLYVWAFGDSPLDMMMLQEADEAVVVVGDKETRSKAMDEALPIFIRNHGFRAHQLLLPRNAPPRLDITTLPLITERDIIEKIFCRRKIPMANFATIATHKTSAKLLATPMRNSTTVGPALREAHRRAGAYLATEFVTEIIGLEEYGTPHVMGHQSTGYRLQHEKQTTIVALMRGGEPMATGVHDVFPLAMFVHANGPEDVKLHHVQFQAQVLLVDSVINTGESMIKFVQAIRNLRPDIRILIVAGVVQQQFVDPKSASCKAFAEDGHIRLVALRDSENKYTGSGGTDTGNRLFNTNHLP
;
A
#
# COMPACT_ATOMS: atom_id res chain seq x y z
N MET A 1 -6.04 5.84 -22.58
CA MET A 1 -5.78 6.23 -21.18
C MET A 1 -6.39 7.60 -20.96
N ASP A 2 -7.28 7.75 -19.97
CA ASP A 2 -7.93 9.04 -19.71
C ASP A 2 -7.00 9.91 -18.85
N GLN A 3 -6.92 11.20 -19.16
CA GLN A 3 -6.00 12.16 -18.54
C GLN A 3 -6.20 12.28 -17.03
N ASP A 4 -7.36 11.81 -16.52
CA ASP A 4 -7.71 11.81 -15.11
C ASP A 4 -7.01 10.75 -14.26
N THR A 5 -6.61 9.60 -14.82
CA THR A 5 -5.72 8.67 -14.09
C THR A 5 -4.36 9.32 -13.88
N ILE A 6 -3.91 10.15 -14.83
CA ILE A 6 -2.67 10.93 -14.69
C ILE A 6 -2.84 12.09 -13.69
N ASN A 7 -4.00 12.76 -13.68
CA ASN A 7 -4.29 13.87 -12.76
C ASN A 7 -4.48 13.44 -11.30
N GLN A 8 -4.84 12.18 -11.02
CA GLN A 8 -4.84 11.65 -9.65
C GLN A 8 -3.43 11.66 -9.02
N PHE A 9 -2.36 11.51 -9.81
CA PHE A 9 -0.98 11.53 -9.30
C PHE A 9 -0.53 12.91 -8.78
N GLY A 10 -1.18 14.00 -9.20
CA GLY A 10 -0.84 15.37 -8.78
C GLY A 10 -1.58 15.87 -7.53
N ARG A 11 -2.66 15.19 -7.09
CA ARG A 11 -3.55 15.71 -6.05
C ARG A 11 -3.23 15.30 -4.61
N MET A 12 -2.23 14.45 -4.38
CA MET A 12 -1.85 14.03 -3.02
C MET A 12 -1.10 15.09 -2.20
N HIS A 13 -0.70 16.21 -2.80
CA HIS A 13 -0.09 17.34 -2.09
C HIS A 13 -0.71 18.68 -2.48
N ALA A 14 -2.02 18.82 -2.24
CA ALA A 14 -2.71 20.05 -1.82
C ALA A 14 -4.18 19.93 -2.17
N SER A 15 -5.05 19.82 -1.18
CA SER A 15 -6.40 20.38 -1.25
C SER A 15 -7.15 20.21 0.08
N THR A 16 -7.25 21.29 0.86
CA THR A 16 -8.42 21.48 1.74
C THR A 16 -9.63 21.78 0.85
N THR A 17 -10.17 20.78 0.16
CA THR A 17 -11.42 20.90 -0.60
C THR A 17 -12.58 20.64 0.35
N SER A 18 -13.43 21.66 0.53
CA SER A 18 -14.76 21.52 1.14
C SER A 18 -15.49 20.34 0.49
N THR A 19 -15.69 19.25 1.22
CA THR A 19 -16.42 18.07 0.75
C THR A 19 -17.87 18.43 0.43
N LYS A 20 -18.39 17.90 -0.69
CA LYS A 20 -19.80 18.07 -1.10
C LYS A 20 -20.71 17.47 -0.01
N PRO A 21 -21.76 18.17 0.46
CA PRO A 21 -22.68 17.61 1.43
C PRO A 21 -23.39 16.39 0.83
N LYS A 22 -23.68 15.39 1.66
CA LYS A 22 -24.34 14.17 1.21
C LYS A 22 -25.83 14.41 1.10
N VAL A 23 -26.34 14.26 -0.12
CA VAL A 23 -27.78 14.31 -0.43
C VAL A 23 -28.15 13.02 -1.15
N ILE A 24 -29.13 12.30 -0.61
CA ILE A 24 -29.57 10.98 -1.05
C ILE A 24 -31.01 11.09 -1.53
N GLY A 25 -31.25 10.77 -2.81
CA GLY A 25 -32.59 10.70 -3.38
C GLY A 25 -33.23 9.33 -3.17
N ILE A 26 -34.48 9.28 -2.70
CA ILE A 26 -35.33 8.08 -2.69
C ILE A 26 -36.33 8.19 -3.85
N TYR A 27 -36.14 7.31 -4.82
CA TYR A 27 -36.79 7.35 -6.13
C TYR A 27 -37.61 6.08 -6.36
N GLY A 28 -38.50 6.12 -7.36
CA GLY A 28 -39.39 5.03 -7.72
C GLY A 28 -40.71 5.55 -8.26
N VAL A 29 -41.42 4.72 -9.02
CA VAL A 29 -42.70 5.08 -9.63
C VAL A 29 -43.75 5.52 -8.58
N PRO A 30 -44.74 6.35 -8.95
CA PRO A 30 -45.86 6.67 -8.07
C PRO A 30 -46.59 5.39 -7.61
N GLY A 31 -46.75 5.22 -6.29
CA GLY A 31 -47.31 4.01 -5.68
C GLY A 31 -46.27 3.05 -5.09
N ALA A 32 -44.96 3.25 -5.37
CA ALA A 32 -43.88 2.42 -4.82
C ALA A 32 -43.70 2.52 -3.28
N GLY A 33 -44.37 3.45 -2.61
CA GLY A 33 -44.29 3.60 -1.15
C GLY A 33 -43.20 4.56 -0.65
N LYS A 34 -42.70 5.48 -1.49
CA LYS A 34 -41.66 6.46 -1.11
C LYS A 34 -41.96 7.23 0.18
N THR A 35 -43.13 7.88 0.26
CA THR A 35 -43.55 8.66 1.45
C THR A 35 -43.69 7.77 2.69
N PHE A 36 -44.21 6.56 2.52
CA PHE A 36 -44.32 5.58 3.61
C PHE A 36 -42.94 5.20 4.16
N LEU A 37 -42.01 4.80 3.28
CA LEU A 37 -40.64 4.47 3.66
C LEU A 37 -39.93 5.67 4.30
N PHE A 38 -40.10 6.87 3.74
CA PHE A 38 -39.53 8.10 4.27
C PHE A 38 -39.94 8.35 5.73
N ASN A 39 -41.23 8.19 6.05
CA ASN A 39 -41.73 8.35 7.41
C ASN A 39 -41.18 7.28 8.37
N GLN A 40 -41.05 6.03 7.90
CA GLN A 40 -40.41 4.97 8.68
C GLN A 40 -38.94 5.26 8.95
N LEU A 41 -38.19 5.70 7.93
CA LEU A 41 -36.78 6.06 8.06
C LEU A 41 -36.58 7.24 9.00
N LYS A 42 -37.50 8.21 9.02
CA LYS A 42 -37.45 9.34 9.96
C LYS A 42 -37.48 8.86 11.41
N HIS A 43 -38.29 7.84 11.72
CA HIS A 43 -38.33 7.24 13.05
C HIS A 43 -37.08 6.39 13.34
N GLU A 44 -36.65 5.57 12.39
CA GLU A 44 -35.57 4.58 12.57
C GLU A 44 -34.16 5.20 12.64
N LEU A 45 -33.89 6.23 11.82
CA LEU A 45 -32.59 6.90 11.76
C LEU A 45 -32.50 8.08 12.74
N GLY A 46 -33.64 8.69 13.08
CA GLY A 46 -33.69 9.93 13.86
C GLY A 46 -33.09 11.14 13.12
N GLU A 47 -33.01 12.27 13.82
CA GLU A 47 -32.56 13.55 13.23
C GLU A 47 -31.15 13.98 13.69
N ALA A 48 -30.37 13.09 14.30
CA ALA A 48 -29.01 13.41 14.74
C ALA A 48 -28.08 13.64 13.53
N ASP A 49 -28.02 12.66 12.64
CA ASP A 49 -27.11 12.64 11.48
C ASP A 49 -27.81 12.95 10.15
N PHE A 50 -29.14 12.95 10.14
CA PHE A 50 -29.96 13.05 8.94
C PHE A 50 -30.98 14.20 9.00
N TYR A 51 -31.27 14.76 7.82
CA TYR A 51 -32.44 15.60 7.57
C TYR A 51 -33.33 14.96 6.52
N PHE A 52 -34.64 15.18 6.66
CA PHE A 52 -35.67 14.56 5.85
C PHE A 52 -36.42 15.65 5.08
N PHE A 53 -36.40 15.56 3.76
CA PHE A 53 -37.05 16.51 2.85
C PHE A 53 -38.03 15.78 1.93
N GLU A 54 -39.32 16.13 1.98
CA GLU A 54 -40.24 15.76 0.91
C GLU A 54 -40.14 16.82 -0.19
N GLY A 55 -39.66 16.44 -1.38
CA GLY A 55 -39.30 17.40 -2.42
C GLY A 55 -40.46 18.32 -2.83
N SER A 56 -41.69 17.79 -2.86
CA SER A 56 -42.88 18.60 -3.13
C SER A 56 -43.21 19.61 -2.02
N GLU A 57 -42.89 19.30 -0.76
CA GLU A 57 -43.10 20.22 0.36
C GLU A 57 -42.08 21.36 0.34
N VAL A 58 -40.83 21.07 -0.01
CA VAL A 58 -39.79 22.10 -0.17
C VAL A 58 -40.17 23.06 -1.30
N ILE A 59 -40.63 22.55 -2.44
CA ILE A 59 -41.14 23.39 -3.53
C ILE A 59 -42.34 24.22 -3.06
N ALA A 60 -43.31 23.60 -2.35
CA ALA A 60 -44.49 24.30 -1.85
C ALA A 60 -44.14 25.43 -0.86
N ALA A 61 -43.08 25.27 -0.08
CA ALA A 61 -42.61 26.29 0.85
C ALA A 61 -41.94 27.48 0.14
N LEU A 62 -41.29 27.24 -1.01
CA LEU A 62 -40.57 28.27 -1.77
C LEU A 62 -41.47 29.02 -2.76
N VAL A 63 -42.45 28.36 -3.36
CA VAL A 63 -43.32 28.93 -4.39
C VAL A 63 -44.47 29.73 -3.75
N PRO A 64 -44.64 31.03 -4.07
CA PRO A 64 -45.81 31.78 -3.64
C PRO A 64 -47.11 31.13 -4.16
N GLY A 65 -48.03 30.79 -3.26
CA GLY A 65 -49.25 30.04 -3.59
C GLY A 65 -49.09 28.50 -3.56
N GLY A 66 -47.92 28.01 -3.14
CA GLY A 66 -47.66 26.61 -2.84
C GLY A 66 -47.68 25.68 -4.06
N LEU A 67 -47.87 24.39 -3.80
CA LEU A 67 -47.80 23.36 -4.85
C LEU A 67 -48.89 23.48 -5.93
N VAL A 68 -50.03 24.09 -5.60
CA VAL A 68 -51.12 24.32 -6.55
C VAL A 68 -50.69 25.35 -7.60
N ALA A 69 -50.10 26.46 -7.16
CA ALA A 69 -49.54 27.47 -8.05
C ALA A 69 -48.41 26.88 -8.91
N PHE A 70 -47.48 26.13 -8.28
CA PHE A 70 -46.38 25.47 -9.00
C PHE A 70 -46.83 24.59 -10.17
N LYS A 71 -47.92 23.82 -10.01
CA LYS A 71 -48.44 22.94 -11.07
C LYS A 71 -48.95 23.70 -12.30
N GLN A 72 -49.39 24.95 -12.12
CA GLN A 72 -49.93 25.82 -13.17
C GLN A 72 -48.86 26.59 -13.93
N LEU A 73 -47.62 26.64 -13.42
CA LEU A 73 -46.49 27.29 -14.07
C LEU A 73 -46.09 26.57 -15.36
N ASP A 74 -45.42 27.28 -16.25
CA ASP A 74 -44.77 26.67 -17.41
C ASP A 74 -43.52 25.85 -17.00
N ASP A 75 -42.97 25.09 -17.94
CA ASP A 75 -41.86 24.18 -17.65
C ASP A 75 -40.56 24.90 -17.32
N GLN A 76 -40.35 26.11 -17.85
CA GLN A 76 -39.17 26.91 -17.55
C GLN A 76 -39.22 27.44 -16.12
N GLU A 77 -40.37 27.91 -15.67
CA GLU A 77 -40.60 28.36 -14.30
C GLU A 77 -40.56 27.20 -13.31
N LYS A 78 -41.17 26.05 -13.65
CA LYS A 78 -41.06 24.82 -12.85
C LYS A 78 -39.61 24.40 -12.66
N THR A 79 -38.80 24.50 -13.71
CA THR A 79 -37.37 24.18 -13.66
C THR A 79 -36.64 25.08 -12.67
N LYS A 80 -36.84 26.41 -12.76
CA LYS A 80 -36.22 27.37 -11.81
C LYS A 80 -36.55 27.03 -10.35
N TRP A 81 -37.82 26.75 -10.05
CA TRP A 81 -38.22 26.42 -8.68
C TRP A 81 -37.70 25.06 -8.19
N ARG A 82 -37.54 24.08 -9.08
CA ARG A 82 -36.88 22.81 -8.76
C ARG A 82 -35.40 23.02 -8.42
N GLU A 83 -34.71 23.85 -9.21
CA GLU A 83 -33.31 24.22 -8.97
C GLU A 83 -33.15 24.95 -7.62
N GLU A 84 -34.02 25.91 -7.30
CA GLU A 84 -34.00 26.60 -6.01
C GLU A 84 -34.31 25.64 -4.84
N ALA A 85 -35.22 24.69 -5.01
CA ALA A 85 -35.55 23.71 -3.98
C ALA A 85 -34.36 22.81 -3.66
N ILE A 86 -33.68 22.25 -4.67
CA ILE A 86 -32.52 21.38 -4.43
C ILE A 86 -31.32 22.17 -3.89
N TYR A 87 -31.14 23.43 -4.33
CA TYR A 87 -30.12 24.33 -3.77
C TYR A 87 -30.37 24.65 -2.30
N SER A 88 -31.62 24.90 -1.91
CA SER A 88 -32.00 25.09 -0.51
C SER A 88 -31.67 23.86 0.33
N ILE A 89 -31.97 22.65 -0.17
CA ILE A 89 -31.62 21.39 0.50
C ILE A 89 -30.11 21.26 0.66
N GLU A 90 -29.35 21.51 -0.40
CA GLU A 90 -27.87 21.46 -0.37
C GLU A 90 -27.30 22.39 0.69
N ASN A 91 -27.79 23.63 0.76
CA ASN A 91 -27.34 24.63 1.71
C ASN A 91 -27.62 24.22 3.16
N VAL A 92 -28.81 23.67 3.44
CA VAL A 92 -29.14 23.16 4.78
C VAL A 92 -28.21 22.02 5.16
N CYS A 93 -27.97 21.06 4.26
CA CYS A 93 -27.07 19.93 4.52
C CYS A 93 -25.62 20.42 4.73
N ARG A 94 -25.18 21.40 3.95
CA ARG A 94 -23.84 22.01 4.08
C ARG A 94 -23.66 22.73 5.40
N ALA A 95 -24.64 23.56 5.79
CA ALA A 95 -24.57 24.34 7.02
C ALA A 95 -24.62 23.46 8.28
N THR A 96 -25.40 22.38 8.23
CA THR A 96 -25.63 21.49 9.39
C THR A 96 -24.70 20.29 9.44
N ARG A 97 -23.99 19.99 8.34
CA ARG A 97 -23.17 18.78 8.13
C ARG A 97 -23.94 17.46 8.28
N LYS A 98 -25.27 17.51 8.14
CA LYS A 98 -26.13 16.32 8.13
C LYS A 98 -26.36 15.83 6.70
N THR A 99 -26.67 14.55 6.56
CA THR A 99 -27.06 13.97 5.28
C THR A 99 -28.53 14.26 5.00
N GLY A 100 -28.82 14.82 3.82
CA GLY A 100 -30.20 15.02 3.36
C GLY A 100 -30.76 13.76 2.72
N ILE A 101 -31.94 13.33 3.17
CA ILE A 101 -32.76 12.28 2.53
C ILE A 101 -33.92 12.98 1.86
N VAL A 102 -34.00 12.85 0.53
CA VAL A 102 -34.97 13.57 -0.30
C VAL A 102 -35.87 12.59 -1.03
N THR A 103 -37.18 12.72 -0.91
CA THR A 103 -38.09 11.99 -1.82
C THR A 103 -38.38 12.81 -3.06
N GLY A 104 -38.29 12.15 -4.23
CA GLY A 104 -38.43 12.81 -5.53
C GLY A 104 -39.13 11.93 -6.56
N HIS A 105 -39.44 12.56 -7.70
CA HIS A 105 -39.94 11.90 -8.90
C HIS A 105 -38.93 12.11 -10.02
N PHE A 106 -38.54 11.02 -10.70
CA PHE A 106 -37.66 11.12 -11.85
C PHE A 106 -38.43 11.36 -13.15
N MET A 107 -39.58 10.71 -13.29
CA MET A 107 -40.38 10.73 -14.49
C MET A 107 -41.87 10.80 -14.14
N PHE A 108 -42.66 11.38 -15.04
CA PHE A 108 -44.10 11.14 -15.13
C PHE A 108 -44.40 10.53 -16.49
N TRP A 109 -45.07 9.38 -16.50
CA TRP A 109 -45.44 8.70 -17.74
C TRP A 109 -46.91 8.31 -17.67
N ARG A 110 -47.73 8.84 -18.59
CA ARG A 110 -49.13 8.43 -18.68
C ARG A 110 -49.26 7.24 -19.62
N GLU A 111 -50.17 6.35 -19.27
CA GLU A 111 -50.46 5.20 -20.11
C GLU A 111 -51.08 5.66 -21.44
N GLY A 112 -50.48 5.22 -22.55
CA GLY A 112 -50.83 5.65 -23.90
C GLY A 112 -49.85 6.65 -24.53
N GLU A 113 -48.97 7.27 -23.74
CA GLU A 113 -47.86 8.08 -24.25
C GLU A 113 -46.68 7.19 -24.70
N GLU A 114 -46.03 7.57 -25.80
CA GLU A 114 -44.88 6.82 -26.34
C GLU A 114 -43.68 6.84 -25.38
N GLU A 115 -43.43 7.98 -24.73
CA GLU A 115 -42.33 8.18 -23.79
C GLU A 115 -42.78 8.94 -22.53
N GLY A 116 -42.10 8.68 -21.42
CA GLY A 116 -42.31 9.42 -20.18
C GLY A 116 -41.51 10.73 -20.12
N GLU A 117 -42.12 11.75 -19.55
CA GLU A 117 -41.54 13.07 -19.30
C GLU A 117 -40.56 13.01 -18.12
N MET A 118 -39.28 13.32 -18.35
CA MET A 118 -38.25 13.37 -17.30
C MET A 118 -38.31 14.69 -16.54
N VAL A 119 -38.15 14.60 -15.23
CA VAL A 119 -38.47 15.68 -14.28
C VAL A 119 -37.28 15.94 -13.34
N TYR A 120 -36.08 16.10 -13.91
CA TYR A 120 -34.88 16.47 -13.17
C TYR A 120 -34.23 17.71 -13.80
N THR A 121 -33.40 18.40 -13.03
CA THR A 121 -32.63 19.58 -13.45
C THR A 121 -31.13 19.29 -13.41
N PRO A 122 -30.29 20.07 -14.10
CA PRO A 122 -28.83 19.97 -13.95
C PRO A 122 -28.37 20.17 -12.49
N SER A 123 -29.08 21.00 -11.72
CA SER A 123 -28.81 21.20 -10.29
C SER A 123 -29.09 19.95 -9.45
N ASP A 124 -30.09 19.14 -9.80
CA ASP A 124 -30.32 17.84 -9.16
C ASP A 124 -29.12 16.92 -9.37
N LEU A 125 -28.67 16.78 -10.62
CA LEU A 125 -27.52 15.92 -10.96
C LEU A 125 -26.24 16.38 -10.27
N LYS A 126 -26.06 17.70 -10.12
CA LYS A 126 -24.93 18.27 -9.40
C LYS A 126 -25.02 18.09 -7.88
N THR A 127 -26.22 18.03 -7.31
CA THR A 127 -26.44 18.02 -5.85
C THR A 127 -26.50 16.61 -5.28
N TYR A 128 -27.22 15.70 -5.92
CA TYR A 128 -27.32 14.33 -5.43
C TYR A 128 -25.94 13.67 -5.39
N THR A 129 -25.71 12.93 -4.32
CA THR A 129 -24.52 12.07 -4.16
C THR A 129 -24.89 10.61 -4.32
N HIS A 130 -26.12 10.25 -3.96
CA HIS A 130 -26.66 8.91 -4.08
C HIS A 130 -28.11 8.97 -4.54
N ILE A 131 -28.55 7.97 -5.29
CA ILE A 131 -29.96 7.70 -5.58
C ILE A 131 -30.26 6.25 -5.26
N VAL A 132 -31.30 6.06 -4.46
CA VAL A 132 -31.84 4.76 -4.06
C VAL A 132 -33.20 4.59 -4.73
N TYR A 133 -33.34 3.56 -5.56
CA TYR A 133 -34.54 3.30 -6.33
C TYR A 133 -35.36 2.16 -5.72
N LEU A 134 -36.63 2.41 -5.42
CA LEU A 134 -37.57 1.41 -4.89
C LEU A 134 -38.18 0.56 -6.03
N ASP A 135 -37.64 -0.64 -6.23
CA ASP A 135 -38.06 -1.58 -7.27
C ASP A 135 -39.11 -2.56 -6.74
N VAL A 136 -40.25 -2.01 -6.34
CA VAL A 136 -41.40 -2.79 -5.83
C VAL A 136 -42.10 -3.49 -7.01
N PRO A 137 -42.49 -4.77 -6.90
CA PRO A 137 -43.21 -5.47 -7.97
C PRO A 137 -44.41 -4.67 -8.51
N ALA A 138 -44.57 -4.65 -9.83
CA ALA A 138 -45.52 -3.78 -10.51
C ALA A 138 -46.99 -4.07 -10.13
N ASP A 139 -47.32 -5.33 -9.89
CA ASP A 139 -48.62 -5.79 -9.38
C ASP A 139 -48.91 -5.23 -7.97
N VAL A 140 -47.90 -5.22 -7.09
CA VAL A 140 -48.00 -4.62 -5.75
C VAL A 140 -48.17 -3.10 -5.85
N VAL A 141 -47.47 -2.44 -6.80
CA VAL A 141 -47.64 -1.00 -7.05
C VAL A 141 -49.05 -0.70 -7.57
N GLU A 142 -49.57 -1.50 -8.51
CA GLU A 142 -50.93 -1.36 -9.02
C GLU A 142 -51.95 -1.47 -7.88
N GLN A 143 -51.84 -2.53 -7.06
CA GLN A 143 -52.74 -2.73 -5.91
C GLN A 143 -52.69 -1.55 -4.94
N ARG A 144 -51.49 -1.10 -4.55
CA ARG A 144 -51.34 0.07 -3.67
C ARG A 144 -51.96 1.33 -4.25
N ARG A 145 -51.86 1.56 -5.56
CA ARG A 145 -52.47 2.73 -6.22
C ARG A 145 -53.99 2.64 -6.23
N ARG A 146 -54.55 1.44 -6.37
CA ARG A 146 -55.99 1.19 -6.34
C ARG A 146 -56.56 1.40 -4.94
N ASP A 147 -55.82 1.00 -3.91
CA ASP A 147 -56.23 1.07 -2.51
C ASP A 147 -55.92 2.43 -1.85
N ASP A 148 -55.16 3.32 -2.53
CA ASP A 148 -54.82 4.67 -2.07
C ASP A 148 -56.06 5.59 -2.11
N THR A 149 -56.68 5.78 -0.95
CA THR A 149 -57.84 6.67 -0.78
C THR A 149 -57.45 8.13 -0.52
N GLU A 150 -56.17 8.40 -0.22
CA GLU A 150 -55.67 9.74 0.11
C GLU A 150 -55.29 10.53 -1.13
N ARG A 151 -54.76 9.87 -2.17
CA ARG A 151 -54.30 10.51 -3.41
C ARG A 151 -55.06 9.97 -4.61
N SER A 152 -55.76 10.85 -5.33
CA SER A 152 -56.40 10.50 -6.61
C SER A 152 -55.33 10.22 -7.68
N ARG A 153 -55.22 8.96 -8.10
CA ARG A 153 -54.27 8.51 -9.14
C ARG A 153 -55.02 7.92 -10.33
N PRO A 154 -54.59 8.20 -11.58
CA PRO A 154 -55.11 7.47 -12.74
C PRO A 154 -54.86 5.97 -12.59
N SER A 155 -55.82 5.17 -13.05
CA SER A 155 -55.64 3.73 -13.25
C SER A 155 -54.54 3.49 -14.28
N VAL A 156 -53.66 2.54 -14.00
CA VAL A 156 -52.52 2.20 -14.85
C VAL A 156 -52.33 0.69 -14.81
N THR A 157 -52.08 0.07 -15.96
CA THR A 157 -51.86 -1.39 -16.03
C THR A 157 -50.51 -1.81 -15.41
N THR A 158 -50.45 -3.04 -14.88
CA THR A 158 -49.20 -3.68 -14.44
C THR A 158 -48.12 -3.65 -15.55
N ASP A 159 -48.48 -3.93 -16.80
CA ASP A 159 -47.52 -3.92 -17.93
C ASP A 159 -46.91 -2.53 -18.16
N HIS A 160 -47.71 -1.46 -18.06
CA HIS A 160 -47.20 -0.11 -18.16
C HIS A 160 -46.30 0.25 -16.97
N LEU A 161 -46.65 -0.16 -15.74
CA LEU A 161 -45.80 0.04 -14.56
C LEU A 161 -44.45 -0.66 -14.71
N MET A 162 -44.41 -1.89 -15.23
CA MET A 162 -43.16 -2.60 -15.51
C MET A 162 -42.28 -1.83 -16.50
N ARG A 163 -42.87 -1.37 -17.62
CA ARG A 163 -42.14 -0.55 -18.62
C ARG A 163 -41.64 0.75 -18.02
N TRP A 164 -42.44 1.42 -17.20
CA TRP A 164 -42.07 2.66 -16.53
C TRP A 164 -40.90 2.43 -15.57
N GLN A 165 -40.98 1.42 -14.70
CA GLN A 165 -39.88 1.11 -13.78
C GLN A 165 -38.59 0.79 -14.52
N GLN A 166 -38.66 0.02 -15.61
CA GLN A 166 -37.48 -0.29 -16.41
C GLN A 166 -36.88 0.96 -17.07
N ALA A 167 -37.72 1.83 -17.63
CA ALA A 167 -37.28 3.09 -18.22
C ALA A 167 -36.63 4.04 -17.19
N GLU A 168 -37.18 4.17 -15.97
CA GLU A 168 -36.54 4.95 -14.91
C GLU A 168 -35.20 4.36 -14.52
N LYS A 169 -35.11 3.04 -14.30
CA LYS A 169 -33.86 2.36 -13.91
C LYS A 169 -32.77 2.53 -14.97
N ASP A 170 -33.08 2.34 -16.25
CA ASP A 170 -32.08 2.39 -17.32
C ASP A 170 -31.57 3.82 -17.52
N ARG A 171 -32.46 4.82 -17.53
CA ARG A 171 -32.08 6.24 -17.63
C ARG A 171 -31.31 6.72 -16.39
N LEU A 172 -31.76 6.39 -15.18
CA LEU A 172 -31.07 6.75 -13.94
C LEU A 172 -29.68 6.12 -13.86
N ARG A 173 -29.50 4.86 -14.27
CA ARG A 173 -28.18 4.21 -14.28
C ARG A 173 -27.17 4.98 -15.13
N VAL A 174 -27.57 5.43 -16.32
CA VAL A 174 -26.69 6.21 -17.21
C VAL A 174 -26.40 7.57 -16.60
N LEU A 175 -27.44 8.33 -16.23
CA LEU A 175 -27.29 9.68 -15.67
C LEU A 175 -26.45 9.69 -14.39
N CYS A 176 -26.66 8.72 -13.49
CA CYS A 176 -25.92 8.63 -12.25
C CYS A 176 -24.42 8.41 -12.50
N ARG A 177 -24.06 7.52 -13.45
CA ARG A 177 -22.66 7.27 -13.81
C ARG A 177 -21.99 8.48 -14.43
N GLU A 178 -22.69 9.18 -15.32
CA GLU A 178 -22.17 10.40 -15.98
C GLU A 178 -21.96 11.56 -15.01
N ASN A 179 -22.71 11.59 -13.89
CA ASN A 179 -22.70 12.69 -12.93
C ASN A 179 -22.09 12.31 -11.57
N SER A 180 -21.40 11.18 -11.47
CA SER A 180 -20.77 10.69 -10.23
C SER A 180 -21.75 10.59 -9.04
N ILE A 181 -22.93 10.03 -9.30
CA ILE A 181 -23.96 9.72 -8.30
C ILE A 181 -23.96 8.21 -8.10
N LEU A 182 -23.86 7.75 -6.85
CA LEU A 182 -23.98 6.32 -6.56
C LEU A 182 -25.44 5.88 -6.64
N PHE A 183 -25.74 4.87 -7.44
CA PHE A 183 -27.07 4.35 -7.70
C PHE A 183 -27.24 2.95 -7.12
N SER A 184 -28.31 2.71 -6.37
CA SER A 184 -28.68 1.37 -5.88
C SER A 184 -30.16 1.10 -6.08
N VAL A 185 -30.47 -0.13 -6.49
CA VAL A 185 -31.81 -0.63 -6.73
C VAL A 185 -32.24 -1.55 -5.59
N LEU A 186 -33.27 -1.15 -4.87
CA LEU A 186 -33.85 -1.93 -3.78
C LEU A 186 -34.97 -2.83 -4.31
N GLY A 187 -34.60 -4.04 -4.71
CA GLY A 187 -35.54 -5.10 -5.05
C GLY A 187 -36.22 -5.72 -3.82
N PRO A 188 -37.13 -6.69 -4.03
CA PRO A 188 -37.91 -7.32 -2.96
C PRO A 188 -37.08 -7.82 -1.78
N HIS A 189 -35.96 -8.51 -2.05
CA HIS A 189 -35.07 -9.09 -1.03
C HIS A 189 -34.30 -8.05 -0.20
N ARG A 190 -34.22 -6.79 -0.65
CA ARG A 190 -33.49 -5.69 0.00
C ARG A 190 -34.39 -4.55 0.47
N SER A 191 -35.71 -4.72 0.36
CA SER A 191 -36.70 -3.70 0.67
C SER A 191 -37.04 -3.55 2.17
N SER A 192 -36.36 -4.31 3.04
CA SER A 192 -36.59 -4.23 4.49
C SER A 192 -36.09 -2.91 5.08
N LEU A 193 -36.82 -2.35 6.04
CA LEU A 193 -36.44 -1.08 6.70
C LEU A 193 -35.03 -1.13 7.31
N GLY A 194 -34.65 -2.28 7.91
CA GLY A 194 -33.33 -2.47 8.50
C GLY A 194 -32.21 -2.42 7.46
N THR A 195 -32.39 -3.10 6.33
CA THR A 195 -31.42 -3.10 5.22
C THR A 195 -31.24 -1.69 4.64
N ILE A 196 -32.34 -0.98 4.41
CA ILE A 196 -32.31 0.38 3.86
C ILE A 196 -31.64 1.34 4.86
N SER A 197 -31.97 1.22 6.13
CA SER A 197 -31.37 2.05 7.18
C SER A 197 -29.88 1.81 7.34
N ALA A 198 -29.43 0.55 7.23
CA ALA A 198 -28.01 0.21 7.21
C ALA A 198 -27.29 0.83 6.00
N LEU A 199 -27.90 0.75 4.81
CA LEU A 199 -27.36 1.35 3.59
C LEU A 199 -27.24 2.87 3.69
N LEU A 200 -28.24 3.56 4.25
CA LEU A 200 -28.19 5.02 4.43
C LEU A 200 -27.15 5.45 5.48
N ARG A 201 -26.96 4.66 6.55
CA ARG A 201 -25.88 4.87 7.53
C ARG A 201 -24.51 4.65 6.91
N ASP A 202 -24.36 3.64 6.05
CA ASP A 202 -23.16 3.41 5.25
C ASP A 202 -22.87 4.63 4.34
N PHE A 203 -23.85 5.08 3.56
CA PHE A 203 -23.71 6.27 2.71
C PHE A 203 -23.34 7.51 3.53
N HIS A 204 -23.92 7.72 4.70
CA HIS A 204 -23.57 8.83 5.59
C HIS A 204 -22.11 8.78 6.08
N ARG A 205 -21.62 7.61 6.49
CA ARG A 205 -20.28 7.47 7.09
C ARG A 205 -19.16 7.43 6.07
N HIS A 206 -19.39 6.81 4.92
CA HIS A 206 -18.29 6.48 4.01
C HIS A 206 -17.71 7.66 3.24
N THR A 207 -16.41 7.85 3.37
CA THR A 207 -15.58 8.72 2.53
C THR A 207 -14.34 7.94 2.11
N GLU A 208 -13.55 8.49 1.19
CA GLU A 208 -12.29 7.87 0.79
C GLU A 208 -11.33 7.73 1.99
N GLU A 209 -11.28 8.73 2.88
CA GLU A 209 -10.47 8.69 4.11
C GLU A 209 -10.99 7.64 5.10
N HIS A 210 -12.30 7.56 5.32
CA HIS A 210 -12.87 6.53 6.18
C HIS A 210 -12.59 5.13 5.63
N ASN A 211 -12.69 4.96 4.30
CA ASN A 211 -12.39 3.71 3.62
C ASN A 211 -10.93 3.27 3.80
N LEU A 212 -9.98 4.20 3.67
CA LEU A 212 -8.56 3.95 3.94
C LEU A 212 -8.35 3.52 5.40
N SER A 213 -8.94 4.24 6.35
CA SER A 213 -8.85 3.91 7.78
C SER A 213 -9.42 2.53 8.10
N CYS A 214 -10.53 2.14 7.48
CA CYS A 214 -11.09 0.80 7.63
C CYS A 214 -10.16 -0.29 7.10
N ALA A 215 -9.54 -0.06 5.93
CA ALA A 215 -8.60 -1.01 5.35
C ALA A 215 -7.31 -1.16 6.20
N GLU A 216 -6.77 -0.05 6.71
CA GLU A 216 -5.62 -0.05 7.63
C GLU A 216 -5.95 -0.76 8.95
N ALA A 217 -7.11 -0.47 9.54
CA ALA A 217 -7.57 -1.16 10.75
C ALA A 217 -7.72 -2.67 10.51
N LYS A 218 -8.21 -3.07 9.33
CA LYS A 218 -8.31 -4.48 8.96
C LYS A 218 -6.94 -5.14 8.81
N LEU A 219 -5.99 -4.43 8.21
CA LEU A 219 -4.60 -4.89 8.11
C LEU A 219 -3.96 -5.06 9.50
N ASP A 220 -4.17 -4.10 10.41
CA ASP A 220 -3.67 -4.21 11.79
C ASP A 220 -4.30 -5.38 12.55
N GLU A 221 -5.60 -5.61 12.40
CA GLU A 221 -6.28 -6.79 12.95
C GLU A 221 -5.63 -8.09 12.46
N ILE A 222 -5.35 -8.17 11.16
CA ILE A 222 -4.70 -9.31 10.51
C ILE A 222 -3.26 -9.53 11.00
N MET A 223 -2.50 -8.45 11.18
CA MET A 223 -1.06 -8.51 11.51
C MET A 223 -0.77 -8.63 13.00
N SER A 224 -1.64 -8.10 13.86
CA SER A 224 -1.48 -8.08 15.32
C SER A 224 -1.05 -9.42 15.93
N PRO A 225 -1.60 -10.59 15.54
CA PRO A 225 -1.22 -11.87 16.13
C PRO A 225 0.25 -12.29 15.88
N ARG A 226 0.90 -11.73 14.85
CA ARG A 226 2.27 -12.09 14.44
C ARG A 226 3.24 -10.91 14.50
N LYS A 227 2.81 -9.77 15.04
CA LYS A 227 3.55 -8.49 14.99
C LYS A 227 5.02 -8.60 15.41
N ASP A 228 5.31 -9.34 16.48
CA ASP A 228 6.68 -9.47 17.02
C ASP A 228 7.56 -10.48 16.27
N ARG A 229 6.98 -11.25 15.33
CA ARG A 229 7.68 -12.31 14.60
C ARG A 229 7.91 -11.95 13.14
N LEU A 230 7.05 -11.12 12.56
CA LEU A 230 7.11 -10.72 11.16
C LEU A 230 8.33 -9.84 10.89
N GLU A 231 9.08 -10.19 9.85
CA GLU A 231 10.19 -9.41 9.31
C GLU A 231 9.87 -8.95 7.88
N THR A 232 9.20 -9.81 7.10
CA THR A 232 8.86 -9.58 5.69
C THR A 232 7.39 -9.86 5.43
N VAL A 233 6.74 -9.05 4.61
CA VAL A 233 5.37 -9.27 4.15
C VAL A 233 5.32 -9.29 2.64
N LEU A 234 4.66 -10.31 2.10
CA LEU A 234 4.33 -10.41 0.69
C LEU A 234 2.93 -9.82 0.49
N VAL A 235 2.84 -8.74 -0.27
CA VAL A 235 1.58 -8.10 -0.65
C VAL A 235 1.33 -8.45 -2.11
N VAL A 236 0.33 -9.27 -2.36
CA VAL A 236 0.10 -9.90 -3.66
C VAL A 236 -1.27 -9.50 -4.16
N ASP A 237 -1.37 -8.94 -5.36
CA ASP A 237 -2.66 -8.77 -6.00
C ASP A 237 -3.31 -10.14 -6.34
N GLY A 238 -4.64 -10.17 -6.46
CA GLY A 238 -5.37 -11.38 -6.79
C GLY A 238 -5.44 -11.65 -8.29
N ASP A 239 -6.38 -10.98 -8.96
CA ASP A 239 -6.78 -11.26 -10.34
C ASP A 239 -5.62 -11.03 -11.32
N ARG A 240 -5.37 -11.96 -12.25
CA ARG A 240 -4.25 -11.91 -13.22
C ARG A 240 -2.83 -11.86 -12.63
N THR A 241 -2.72 -11.82 -11.30
CA THR A 241 -1.45 -11.91 -10.55
C THR A 241 -1.26 -13.31 -9.97
N LEU A 242 -2.16 -13.78 -9.12
CA LEU A 242 -2.12 -15.14 -8.53
C LEU A 242 -2.65 -16.22 -9.47
N ALA A 243 -3.55 -15.86 -10.37
CA ALA A 243 -4.17 -16.75 -11.35
C ALA A 243 -4.37 -16.01 -12.67
N PRO A 244 -4.38 -16.68 -13.84
CA PRO A 244 -4.49 -16.02 -15.16
C PRO A 244 -5.89 -15.44 -15.46
N VAL A 245 -6.79 -15.45 -14.48
CA VAL A 245 -8.20 -15.10 -14.63
C VAL A 245 -8.57 -13.84 -13.86
N ASP A 246 -9.64 -13.19 -14.31
CA ASP A 246 -10.29 -12.07 -13.66
C ASP A 246 -11.57 -12.59 -12.99
N THR A 247 -11.53 -12.74 -11.67
CA THR A 247 -12.63 -13.36 -10.91
C THR A 247 -13.90 -12.51 -10.94
N GLY A 248 -13.77 -11.19 -11.00
CA GLY A 248 -14.91 -10.28 -11.19
C GLY A 248 -15.58 -10.52 -12.53
N ALA A 249 -14.81 -10.61 -13.62
CA ALA A 249 -15.36 -10.89 -14.94
C ALA A 249 -16.05 -12.26 -15.01
N LEU A 250 -15.48 -13.30 -14.38
CA LEU A 250 -16.08 -14.64 -14.30
C LEU A 250 -17.40 -14.62 -13.54
N PHE A 251 -17.45 -13.95 -12.38
CA PHE A 251 -18.66 -13.81 -11.57
C PHE A 251 -19.82 -13.22 -12.38
N TRP A 252 -19.59 -12.09 -13.05
CA TRP A 252 -20.62 -11.41 -13.84
C TRP A 252 -21.02 -12.18 -15.11
N ALA A 253 -20.08 -12.94 -15.71
CA ALA A 253 -20.39 -13.79 -16.85
C ALA A 253 -21.33 -14.94 -16.46
N GLN A 254 -21.07 -15.61 -15.33
CA GLN A 254 -21.91 -16.69 -14.82
C GLN A 254 -23.30 -16.18 -14.44
N LEU A 255 -23.37 -15.05 -13.74
CA LEU A 255 -24.65 -14.44 -13.38
C LEU A 255 -25.49 -14.12 -14.62
N THR A 256 -24.87 -13.54 -15.65
CA THR A 256 -25.58 -13.20 -16.90
C THR A 256 -26.08 -14.46 -17.62
N ALA A 257 -25.27 -15.53 -17.64
CA ALA A 257 -25.66 -16.81 -18.24
C ALA A 257 -26.83 -17.46 -17.49
N SER A 258 -26.86 -17.37 -16.15
CA SER A 258 -27.90 -17.96 -15.32
C SER A 258 -29.26 -17.26 -15.44
N GLN A 259 -29.29 -15.95 -15.75
CA GLN A 259 -30.51 -15.15 -15.77
C GLN A 259 -31.15 -14.99 -17.16
N GLU A 260 -30.68 -15.75 -18.18
CA GLU A 260 -31.12 -15.65 -19.59
C GLU A 260 -31.16 -14.20 -20.15
N ARG A 261 -30.41 -13.28 -19.53
CA ARG A 261 -30.38 -11.88 -19.96
C ARG A 261 -29.63 -11.78 -21.29
N ALA A 262 -30.20 -11.02 -22.23
CA ALA A 262 -29.62 -10.79 -23.55
C ALA A 262 -28.13 -10.37 -23.45
N ARG A 263 -27.32 -10.77 -24.43
CA ARG A 263 -25.87 -10.50 -24.55
C ARG A 263 -25.57 -9.00 -24.53
N GLY A 264 -25.51 -8.40 -23.34
CA GLY A 264 -25.02 -7.05 -23.10
C GLY A 264 -23.56 -7.04 -22.65
N SER A 265 -22.91 -5.88 -22.66
CA SER A 265 -21.58 -5.71 -22.05
C SER A 265 -21.65 -5.93 -20.53
N SER A 266 -20.63 -6.57 -19.94
CA SER A 266 -20.51 -6.74 -18.48
C SER A 266 -20.82 -5.43 -17.73
N PRO A 267 -21.68 -5.45 -16.68
CA PRO A 267 -22.04 -4.25 -15.91
C PRO A 267 -20.81 -3.50 -15.36
N LEU A 268 -19.79 -4.23 -14.92
CA LEU A 268 -18.53 -3.64 -14.45
C LEU A 268 -17.73 -2.99 -15.57
N LYS A 269 -17.70 -3.59 -16.77
CA LYS A 269 -17.02 -2.99 -17.91
C LYS A 269 -17.65 -1.64 -18.28
N SER A 270 -18.98 -1.57 -18.29
CA SER A 270 -19.71 -0.32 -18.52
C SER A 270 -19.46 0.72 -17.42
N LEU A 271 -19.34 0.29 -16.16
CA LEU A 271 -19.01 1.16 -15.02
C LEU A 271 -17.59 1.75 -15.12
N PHE A 272 -16.56 0.91 -15.26
CA PHE A 272 -15.16 1.37 -15.27
C PHE A 272 -14.77 2.09 -16.56
N SER A 273 -15.59 1.98 -17.62
CA SER A 273 -15.43 2.76 -18.86
C SER A 273 -16.20 4.10 -18.84
N SER A 274 -16.96 4.37 -17.77
CA SER A 274 -17.66 5.64 -17.58
C SER A 274 -16.70 6.72 -17.02
N PRO A 275 -17.13 7.99 -16.90
CA PRO A 275 -16.32 9.05 -16.30
C PRO A 275 -15.86 8.75 -14.86
N LEU A 276 -16.53 7.84 -14.14
CA LEU A 276 -16.08 7.37 -12.83
C LEU A 276 -14.72 6.66 -12.89
N GLY A 277 -14.32 6.13 -14.05
CA GLY A 277 -13.07 5.41 -14.25
C GLY A 277 -12.86 4.33 -13.20
N HIS A 278 -11.69 4.31 -12.58
CA HIS A 278 -11.35 3.42 -11.46
C HIS A 278 -11.24 4.19 -10.13
N SER A 279 -12.13 5.17 -9.92
CA SER A 279 -12.19 5.95 -8.68
C SER A 279 -12.70 5.14 -7.49
N TYR A 280 -12.55 5.68 -6.28
CA TYR A 280 -13.19 5.17 -5.07
C TYR A 280 -14.70 4.94 -5.26
N ASP A 281 -15.40 5.93 -5.82
CA ASP A 281 -16.84 5.88 -6.09
C ASP A 281 -17.19 4.79 -7.11
N ALA A 282 -16.33 4.54 -8.12
CA ALA A 282 -16.52 3.42 -9.04
C ALA A 282 -16.50 2.07 -8.31
N PHE A 283 -15.55 1.85 -7.39
CA PHE A 283 -15.50 0.61 -6.61
C PHE A 283 -16.66 0.48 -5.62
N ARG A 284 -17.12 1.59 -5.02
CA ARG A 284 -18.34 1.62 -4.20
C ARG A 284 -19.57 1.26 -5.03
N GLN A 285 -19.69 1.81 -6.23
CA GLN A 285 -20.76 1.48 -7.17
C GLN A 285 -20.72 0.01 -7.59
N ALA A 286 -19.53 -0.58 -7.76
CA ALA A 286 -19.38 -2.00 -8.07
C ALA A 286 -19.90 -2.90 -6.93
N ALA A 287 -19.63 -2.55 -5.67
CA ALA A 287 -20.18 -3.24 -4.52
C ALA A 287 -21.71 -3.14 -4.46
N LEU A 288 -22.27 -1.95 -4.72
CA LEU A 288 -23.72 -1.75 -4.81
C LEU A 288 -24.36 -2.59 -5.94
N LEU A 289 -23.71 -2.66 -7.10
CA LEU A 289 -24.20 -3.51 -8.19
C LEU A 289 -24.24 -4.99 -7.78
N CYS A 290 -23.25 -5.46 -7.02
CA CYS A 290 -23.24 -6.83 -6.53
C CYS A 290 -24.40 -7.09 -5.55
N GLU A 291 -24.63 -6.17 -4.61
CA GLU A 291 -25.77 -6.22 -3.68
C GLU A 291 -27.12 -6.18 -4.40
N ASP A 292 -27.25 -5.39 -5.46
CA ASP A 292 -28.49 -5.26 -6.22
C ASP A 292 -28.80 -6.50 -7.08
N ALA A 293 -27.77 -7.27 -7.43
CA ALA A 293 -27.86 -8.30 -8.47
C ALA A 293 -28.21 -9.70 -7.94
N VAL A 294 -27.84 -10.01 -6.71
CA VAL A 294 -27.98 -11.34 -6.08
C VAL A 294 -28.23 -11.23 -4.58
N ASP A 295 -28.98 -12.18 -4.02
CA ASP A 295 -29.09 -12.29 -2.56
C ASP A 295 -27.85 -12.97 -1.93
N ASP A 296 -27.84 -13.14 -0.61
CA ASP A 296 -26.70 -13.69 0.11
C ASP A 296 -26.44 -15.17 -0.22
N GLN A 297 -27.49 -15.95 -0.48
CA GLN A 297 -27.37 -17.38 -0.80
C GLN A 297 -26.85 -17.57 -2.23
N GLU A 298 -27.41 -16.82 -3.18
CA GLU A 298 -26.98 -16.80 -4.58
C GLU A 298 -25.53 -16.29 -4.69
N TYR A 299 -25.19 -15.23 -3.95
CA TYR A 299 -23.83 -14.70 -3.91
C TYR A 299 -22.82 -15.73 -3.43
N GLU A 300 -23.13 -16.46 -2.36
CA GLU A 300 -22.24 -17.49 -1.80
C GLU A 300 -22.08 -18.68 -2.76
N ALA A 301 -23.16 -19.09 -3.44
CA ALA A 301 -23.12 -20.14 -4.46
C ALA A 301 -22.24 -19.73 -5.65
N LEU A 302 -22.48 -18.54 -6.22
CA LEU A 302 -21.66 -18.01 -7.32
C LEU A 302 -20.19 -17.84 -6.94
N CYS A 303 -19.90 -17.36 -5.73
CA CYS A 303 -18.52 -17.25 -5.26
C CYS A 303 -17.84 -18.63 -5.19
N SER A 304 -18.59 -19.68 -4.81
CA SER A 304 -18.09 -21.06 -4.77
C SER A 304 -17.82 -21.60 -6.18
N ASP A 305 -18.74 -21.36 -7.11
CA ASP A 305 -18.62 -21.80 -8.50
C ASP A 305 -17.47 -21.09 -9.21
N VAL A 306 -17.34 -19.78 -9.04
CA VAL A 306 -16.19 -19.01 -9.55
C VAL A 306 -14.89 -19.53 -8.94
N ALA A 307 -14.80 -19.66 -7.61
CA ALA A 307 -13.58 -20.13 -6.95
C ALA A 307 -13.16 -21.53 -7.45
N SER A 308 -14.12 -22.42 -7.74
CA SER A 308 -13.85 -23.75 -8.29
C SER A 308 -13.15 -23.73 -9.67
N GLN A 309 -13.34 -22.65 -10.44
CA GLN A 309 -12.78 -22.47 -11.78
C GLN A 309 -11.45 -21.71 -11.77
N VAL A 310 -11.06 -21.10 -10.64
CA VAL A 310 -9.79 -20.39 -10.52
C VAL A 310 -8.67 -21.39 -10.27
N THR A 311 -7.69 -21.45 -11.17
CA THR A 311 -6.44 -22.20 -10.96
C THR A 311 -5.30 -21.21 -10.76
N MET A 312 -4.65 -21.26 -9.59
CA MET A 312 -3.49 -20.43 -9.30
C MET A 312 -2.26 -20.87 -10.09
N TYR A 313 -1.35 -19.93 -10.37
CA TYR A 313 -0.05 -20.27 -10.94
C TYR A 313 0.72 -21.18 -9.97
N PRO A 314 1.25 -22.33 -10.45
CA PRO A 314 2.00 -23.26 -9.60
C PRO A 314 3.17 -22.62 -8.85
N GLU A 315 3.82 -21.63 -9.46
CA GLU A 315 4.90 -20.84 -8.86
C GLU A 315 4.43 -20.07 -7.63
N PHE A 316 3.24 -19.45 -7.69
CA PHE A 316 2.66 -18.77 -6.53
C PHE A 316 2.17 -19.77 -5.48
N THR A 317 1.55 -20.88 -5.88
CA THR A 317 1.17 -21.94 -4.91
C THR A 317 2.39 -22.42 -4.13
N THR A 318 3.51 -22.67 -4.82
CA THR A 318 4.78 -23.08 -4.20
C THR A 318 5.34 -22.00 -3.28
N LEU A 319 5.40 -20.75 -3.74
CA LEU A 319 5.88 -19.61 -2.96
C LEU A 319 5.08 -19.43 -1.66
N LEU A 320 3.75 -19.48 -1.75
CA LEU A 320 2.86 -19.27 -0.61
C LEU A 320 2.90 -20.44 0.38
N GLN A 321 3.02 -21.68 -0.10
CA GLN A 321 3.23 -22.86 0.76
C GLN A 321 4.58 -22.83 1.49
N LEU A 322 5.63 -22.27 0.87
CA LEU A 322 6.90 -22.05 1.56
C LEU A 322 6.75 -20.95 2.61
N ALA A 323 6.09 -19.83 2.26
CA ALA A 323 5.89 -18.70 3.16
C ALA A 323 5.06 -19.08 4.40
N SER A 324 4.04 -19.92 4.23
CA SER A 324 3.18 -20.39 5.32
C SER A 324 3.93 -21.17 6.41
N ARG A 325 5.07 -21.78 6.06
CA ARG A 325 5.96 -22.51 6.98
C ARG A 325 6.92 -21.62 7.75
N GLN A 326 6.95 -20.31 7.45
CA GLN A 326 7.86 -19.35 8.06
C GLN A 326 7.10 -18.39 8.97
N GLU A 327 7.49 -18.32 10.25
CA GLU A 327 6.84 -17.39 11.18
C GLU A 327 7.18 -15.92 10.92
N HIS A 328 8.31 -15.67 10.27
CA HIS A 328 8.82 -14.33 9.97
C HIS A 328 8.32 -13.74 8.65
N ILE A 329 7.50 -14.51 7.91
CA ILE A 329 6.93 -14.09 6.64
C ILE A 329 5.41 -14.05 6.75
N GLY A 330 4.85 -12.88 6.46
CA GLY A 330 3.43 -12.66 6.32
C GLY A 330 3.04 -12.64 4.85
N VAL A 331 1.81 -13.04 4.53
CA VAL A 331 1.26 -12.90 3.18
C VAL A 331 -0.13 -12.28 3.28
N VAL A 332 -0.34 -11.22 2.50
CA VAL A 332 -1.63 -10.60 2.30
C VAL A 332 -1.94 -10.54 0.82
N VAL A 333 -3.09 -11.07 0.44
CA VAL A 333 -3.69 -10.85 -0.87
C VAL A 333 -4.49 -9.55 -0.80
N VAL A 334 -4.17 -8.57 -1.64
CA VAL A 334 -4.88 -7.29 -1.69
C VAL A 334 -5.50 -7.12 -3.07
N SER A 335 -6.82 -7.28 -3.15
CA SER A 335 -7.53 -7.35 -4.44
C SER A 335 -8.67 -6.33 -4.53
N CYS A 336 -8.82 -5.71 -5.69
CA CYS A 336 -10.01 -4.91 -6.03
C CYS A 336 -11.23 -5.80 -6.34
N GLY A 337 -11.01 -7.11 -6.53
CA GLY A 337 -12.04 -8.10 -6.84
C GLY A 337 -12.83 -8.56 -5.61
N LEU A 338 -13.55 -9.67 -5.77
CA LEU A 338 -14.47 -10.20 -4.76
C LEU A 338 -13.70 -10.96 -3.65
N ARG A 339 -13.74 -10.43 -2.42
CA ARG A 339 -13.11 -11.02 -1.23
C ARG A 339 -13.47 -12.48 -1.05
N ARG A 340 -14.77 -12.79 -1.13
CA ARG A 340 -15.29 -14.13 -0.84
C ARG A 340 -14.76 -15.18 -1.81
N VAL A 341 -14.52 -14.82 -3.07
CA VAL A 341 -13.91 -15.71 -4.07
C VAL A 341 -12.47 -16.03 -3.66
N TRP A 342 -11.66 -15.01 -3.35
CA TRP A 342 -10.27 -15.21 -2.96
C TRP A 342 -10.12 -15.96 -1.64
N GLU A 343 -11.01 -15.76 -0.67
CA GLU A 343 -11.04 -16.57 0.56
C GLU A 343 -11.26 -18.05 0.26
N LYS A 344 -12.21 -18.39 -0.61
CA LYS A 344 -12.49 -19.78 -1.02
C LYS A 344 -11.35 -20.40 -1.81
N VAL A 345 -10.69 -19.62 -2.67
CA VAL A 345 -9.48 -20.07 -3.37
C VAL A 345 -8.38 -20.39 -2.36
N MET A 346 -8.10 -19.49 -1.42
CA MET A 346 -7.09 -19.74 -0.37
C MET A 346 -7.44 -20.92 0.53
N GLU A 347 -8.72 -21.13 0.84
CA GLU A 347 -9.19 -22.28 1.61
C GLU A 347 -8.94 -23.59 0.87
N ARG A 348 -9.27 -23.66 -0.42
CA ARG A 348 -9.04 -24.84 -1.27
C ARG A 348 -7.56 -25.19 -1.38
N GLU A 349 -6.69 -24.19 -1.47
CA GLU A 349 -5.23 -24.41 -1.49
C GLU A 349 -4.64 -24.74 -0.12
N GLY A 350 -5.45 -24.79 0.95
CA GLY A 350 -5.00 -25.06 2.32
C GLY A 350 -4.22 -23.91 2.96
N LEU A 351 -4.40 -22.68 2.45
CA LEU A 351 -3.63 -21.49 2.82
C LEU A 351 -4.41 -20.48 3.67
N SER A 352 -5.73 -20.62 3.85
CA SER A 352 -6.59 -19.66 4.56
C SER A 352 -6.17 -19.31 6.00
N SER A 353 -5.46 -20.22 6.67
CA SER A 353 -4.94 -19.98 8.02
C SER A 353 -3.76 -19.00 8.03
N THR A 354 -2.97 -18.95 6.95
CA THR A 354 -1.69 -18.22 6.88
C THR A 354 -1.69 -17.05 5.90
N VAL A 355 -2.40 -17.17 4.77
CA VAL A 355 -2.59 -16.12 3.78
C VAL A 355 -3.89 -15.41 4.09
N LYS A 356 -3.84 -14.08 4.24
CA LYS A 356 -4.99 -13.26 4.60
C LYS A 356 -5.42 -12.41 3.40
N VAL A 357 -6.71 -12.13 3.29
CA VAL A 357 -7.29 -11.43 2.14
C VAL A 357 -7.82 -10.08 2.60
N ILE A 358 -7.36 -9.01 1.94
CA ILE A 358 -7.89 -7.65 2.02
C ILE A 358 -8.52 -7.33 0.66
N ALA A 359 -9.83 -7.46 0.60
CA ALA A 359 -10.63 -7.19 -0.58
C ALA A 359 -12.04 -6.78 -0.13
N GLY A 360 -12.82 -6.22 -1.04
CA GLY A 360 -14.23 -5.90 -0.80
C GLY A 360 -15.14 -6.77 -1.66
N GLY A 361 -16.30 -6.24 -2.04
CA GLY A 361 -17.23 -6.89 -2.95
C GLY A 361 -18.68 -6.75 -2.51
N ARG A 362 -18.91 -6.59 -1.21
CA ARG A 362 -20.21 -6.32 -0.59
C ARG A 362 -20.14 -5.06 0.27
N VAL A 363 -21.28 -4.43 0.53
CA VAL A 363 -21.35 -3.28 1.45
C VAL A 363 -21.00 -3.72 2.88
N SER A 364 -21.37 -4.96 3.23
CA SER A 364 -21.06 -5.57 4.53
C SER A 364 -19.57 -5.81 4.79
N ASP A 365 -18.72 -5.78 3.75
CA ASP A 365 -17.27 -5.87 3.92
C ASP A 365 -16.67 -4.61 4.58
N GLY A 366 -17.43 -3.51 4.60
CA GLY A 366 -17.08 -2.28 5.31
C GLY A 366 -16.03 -1.39 4.62
N PHE A 367 -15.44 -1.82 3.51
CA PHE A 367 -14.58 -0.98 2.67
C PHE A 367 -14.47 -1.57 1.25
N VAL A 368 -13.96 -0.77 0.32
CA VAL A 368 -13.59 -1.20 -1.04
C VAL A 368 -12.10 -0.99 -1.26
N VAL A 369 -11.49 -1.81 -2.11
CA VAL A 369 -10.06 -1.71 -2.42
C VAL A 369 -9.87 -0.98 -3.74
N SER A 370 -9.30 0.22 -3.67
CA SER A 370 -8.83 1.01 -4.82
C SER A 370 -7.30 0.96 -4.93
N ALA A 371 -6.72 1.53 -5.99
CA ALA A 371 -5.27 1.70 -6.10
C ALA A 371 -4.66 2.42 -4.89
N ALA A 372 -5.35 3.43 -4.36
CA ALA A 372 -4.93 4.16 -3.16
C ALA A 372 -4.93 3.27 -1.91
N VAL A 373 -5.91 2.39 -1.75
CA VAL A 373 -5.96 1.42 -0.62
C VAL A 373 -4.82 0.42 -0.73
N LYS A 374 -4.53 -0.09 -1.94
CA LYS A 374 -3.40 -0.99 -2.15
C LYS A 374 -2.07 -0.32 -1.77
N ALA A 375 -1.87 0.92 -2.20
CA ALA A 375 -0.69 1.73 -1.83
C ALA A 375 -0.60 1.98 -0.32
N ALA A 376 -1.71 2.39 0.30
CA ALA A 376 -1.78 2.62 1.75
C ALA A 376 -1.47 1.35 2.54
N THR A 377 -1.92 0.19 2.07
CA THR A 377 -1.61 -1.11 2.70
C THR A 377 -0.10 -1.35 2.77
N VAL A 378 0.62 -1.14 1.66
CA VAL A 378 2.09 -1.29 1.61
C VAL A 378 2.78 -0.21 2.45
N ASN A 379 2.32 1.04 2.34
CA ASN A 379 2.89 2.16 3.08
C ASN A 379 2.76 1.96 4.60
N HIS A 380 1.60 1.50 5.08
CA HIS A 380 1.35 1.21 6.50
C HIS A 380 2.25 0.09 7.01
N LEU A 381 2.41 -1.00 6.24
CA LEU A 381 3.33 -2.09 6.59
C LEU A 381 4.79 -1.60 6.70
N ARG A 382 5.26 -0.78 5.76
CA ARG A 382 6.64 -0.27 5.77
C ARG A 382 6.86 0.81 6.82
N LYS A 383 6.01 1.83 6.87
CA LYS A 383 6.25 3.04 7.67
C LYS A 383 5.76 2.88 9.10
N SER A 384 4.59 2.29 9.31
CA SER A 384 3.98 2.13 10.63
C SER A 384 4.44 0.84 11.30
N GLN A 385 4.43 -0.28 10.58
CA GLN A 385 4.82 -1.59 11.15
C GLN A 385 6.31 -1.91 10.98
N LYS A 386 7.08 -1.11 10.22
CA LYS A 386 8.53 -1.29 9.99
C LYS A 386 8.90 -2.65 9.40
N LEU A 387 8.02 -3.21 8.57
CA LEU A 387 8.23 -4.48 7.89
C LEU A 387 8.81 -4.24 6.50
N TYR A 388 9.59 -5.20 6.01
CA TYR A 388 10.02 -5.16 4.62
C TYR A 388 8.94 -5.75 3.71
N VAL A 389 8.60 -5.05 2.63
CA VAL A 389 7.47 -5.43 1.78
C VAL A 389 7.91 -5.77 0.37
N TRP A 390 7.52 -6.97 -0.07
CA TRP A 390 7.49 -7.34 -1.48
C TRP A 390 6.08 -7.14 -2.01
N ALA A 391 5.95 -6.42 -3.13
CA ALA A 391 4.67 -6.25 -3.81
C ALA A 391 4.66 -6.94 -5.18
N PHE A 392 3.53 -7.55 -5.51
CA PHE A 392 3.29 -8.26 -6.76
C PHE A 392 1.99 -7.79 -7.39
N GLY A 393 1.99 -7.48 -8.69
CA GLY A 393 0.79 -7.05 -9.42
C GLY A 393 0.95 -7.09 -10.93
N ASP A 394 -0.16 -7.10 -11.68
CA ASP A 394 -0.17 -7.19 -13.14
C ASP A 394 -0.73 -5.95 -13.85
N SER A 395 -1.36 -5.03 -13.10
CA SER A 395 -2.24 -4.01 -13.64
C SER A 395 -1.85 -2.57 -13.25
N PRO A 396 -2.41 -1.54 -13.92
CA PRO A 396 -2.19 -0.15 -13.53
C PRO A 396 -2.66 0.17 -12.11
N LEU A 397 -3.64 -0.57 -11.56
CA LEU A 397 -4.15 -0.38 -10.21
C LEU A 397 -3.12 -0.77 -9.14
N ASP A 398 -2.12 -1.58 -9.51
CA ASP A 398 -1.07 -2.05 -8.62
C ASP A 398 0.14 -1.12 -8.63
N MET A 399 0.24 -0.16 -9.56
CA MET A 399 1.45 0.64 -9.74
C MET A 399 1.84 1.42 -8.50
N MET A 400 0.88 2.01 -7.79
CA MET A 400 1.17 2.73 -6.55
C MET A 400 1.59 1.77 -5.42
N MET A 401 0.96 0.59 -5.33
CA MET A 401 1.35 -0.45 -4.38
C MET A 401 2.77 -0.96 -4.62
N LEU A 402 3.11 -1.19 -5.90
CA LEU A 402 4.44 -1.60 -6.32
C LEU A 402 5.47 -0.52 -6.03
N GLN A 403 5.17 0.75 -6.30
CA GLN A 403 6.08 1.86 -6.02
C GLN A 403 6.35 2.06 -4.53
N GLU A 404 5.33 1.84 -3.70
CA GLU A 404 5.45 1.96 -2.24
C GLU A 404 6.24 0.80 -1.63
N ALA A 405 6.50 -0.29 -2.35
CA ALA A 405 7.17 -1.48 -1.80
C ALA A 405 8.69 -1.30 -1.70
N ASP A 406 9.35 -2.16 -0.90
CA ASP A 406 10.82 -2.25 -0.92
C ASP A 406 11.31 -3.02 -2.15
N GLU A 407 10.57 -4.06 -2.55
CA GLU A 407 10.81 -4.82 -3.78
C GLU A 407 9.49 -4.97 -4.55
N ALA A 408 9.55 -4.68 -5.84
CA ALA A 408 8.39 -4.70 -6.73
C ALA A 408 8.57 -5.73 -7.84
N VAL A 409 7.55 -6.55 -8.05
CA VAL A 409 7.51 -7.55 -9.11
C VAL A 409 6.25 -7.37 -9.94
N VAL A 410 6.44 -7.01 -11.21
CA VAL A 410 5.36 -7.00 -12.21
C VAL A 410 5.16 -8.43 -12.70
N VAL A 411 3.99 -9.00 -12.45
CA VAL A 411 3.62 -10.32 -12.98
C VAL A 411 3.19 -10.17 -14.44
N VAL A 412 3.82 -10.94 -15.33
CA VAL A 412 3.58 -10.86 -16.77
C VAL A 412 2.95 -12.16 -17.25
N GLY A 413 1.64 -12.08 -17.46
CA GLY A 413 0.82 -13.10 -18.10
C GLY A 413 1.02 -13.23 -19.60
N ASP A 414 0.29 -14.18 -20.20
CA ASP A 414 0.18 -14.34 -21.65
C ASP A 414 -0.25 -13.04 -22.34
N LYS A 415 0.38 -12.73 -23.49
CA LYS A 415 0.17 -11.45 -24.20
C LYS A 415 -1.28 -11.19 -24.60
N GLU A 416 -2.06 -12.24 -24.83
CA GLU A 416 -3.45 -12.13 -25.26
C GLU A 416 -4.42 -11.80 -24.12
N THR A 417 -4.10 -12.26 -22.91
CA THR A 417 -4.98 -12.18 -21.73
C THR A 417 -4.51 -11.17 -20.69
N ARG A 418 -3.21 -10.84 -20.66
CA ARG A 418 -2.63 -9.87 -19.72
C ARG A 418 -3.26 -8.49 -19.86
N SER A 419 -3.21 -7.70 -18.78
CA SER A 419 -3.72 -6.33 -18.79
C SER A 419 -3.06 -5.48 -19.89
N LYS A 420 -3.83 -5.07 -20.90
CA LYS A 420 -3.34 -4.21 -22.00
C LYS A 420 -3.07 -2.77 -21.54
N ALA A 421 -3.87 -2.28 -20.60
CA ALA A 421 -3.68 -0.93 -20.04
C ALA A 421 -2.33 -0.77 -19.34
N MET A 422 -1.78 -1.86 -18.79
CA MET A 422 -0.45 -1.86 -18.18
C MET A 422 0.69 -1.68 -19.20
N ASP A 423 0.50 -2.07 -20.48
CA ASP A 423 1.53 -1.86 -21.53
C ASP A 423 1.76 -0.37 -21.79
N GLU A 424 0.71 0.46 -21.65
CA GLU A 424 0.82 1.91 -21.77
C GLU A 424 1.30 2.57 -20.46
N ALA A 425 0.82 2.09 -19.31
CA ALA A 425 1.07 2.75 -18.02
C ALA A 425 2.51 2.53 -17.50
N LEU A 426 3.02 1.31 -17.60
CA LEU A 426 4.28 0.91 -16.99
C LEU A 426 5.50 1.70 -17.50
N PRO A 427 5.68 1.94 -18.83
CA PRO A 427 6.80 2.76 -19.33
C PRO A 427 6.78 4.22 -18.87
N ILE A 428 5.58 4.79 -18.72
CA ILE A 428 5.42 6.17 -18.21
C ILE A 428 5.87 6.21 -16.76
N PHE A 429 5.48 5.20 -15.99
CA PHE A 429 5.80 5.11 -14.57
C PHE A 429 7.31 4.99 -14.30
N ILE A 430 7.97 4.07 -15.00
CA ILE A 430 9.43 3.85 -14.88
C ILE A 430 10.20 5.13 -15.20
N ARG A 431 9.84 5.83 -16.29
CA ARG A 431 10.55 7.04 -16.72
C ARG A 431 10.34 8.23 -15.77
N ASN A 432 9.12 8.44 -15.29
CA ASN A 432 8.77 9.67 -14.59
C ASN A 432 8.97 9.61 -13.07
N HIS A 433 8.99 8.41 -12.47
CA HIS A 433 8.92 8.25 -11.02
C HIS A 433 10.13 7.53 -10.40
N GLY A 434 11.17 7.24 -11.20
CA GLY A 434 12.33 6.47 -10.75
C GLY A 434 11.99 5.07 -10.26
N PHE A 435 10.84 4.55 -10.69
CA PHE A 435 10.28 3.27 -10.26
C PHE A 435 11.16 2.12 -10.74
N ARG A 436 11.65 1.30 -9.80
CA ARG A 436 12.44 0.10 -10.06
C ARG A 436 11.63 -1.13 -9.69
N ALA A 437 11.52 -2.05 -10.63
CA ALA A 437 10.84 -3.32 -10.42
C ALA A 437 11.52 -4.41 -11.25
N HIS A 438 11.11 -5.64 -11.00
CA HIS A 438 11.43 -6.78 -11.85
C HIS A 438 10.16 -7.26 -12.56
N GLN A 439 10.31 -8.03 -13.63
CA GLN A 439 9.21 -8.77 -14.24
C GLN A 439 9.37 -10.28 -14.04
N LEU A 440 8.29 -10.92 -13.58
CA LEU A 440 8.17 -12.36 -13.45
C LEU A 440 7.23 -12.88 -14.54
N LEU A 441 7.73 -13.78 -15.40
CA LEU A 441 6.97 -14.32 -16.53
C LEU A 441 6.18 -15.56 -16.09
N LEU A 442 4.84 -15.49 -16.16
CA LEU A 442 3.94 -16.58 -15.76
C LEU A 442 2.83 -16.80 -16.82
N PRO A 443 2.83 -17.90 -17.58
CA PRO A 443 3.81 -19.00 -17.56
C PRO A 443 5.19 -18.58 -18.07
N ARG A 444 6.24 -19.38 -17.79
CA ARG A 444 7.65 -19.04 -18.10
C ARG A 444 7.94 -18.73 -19.58
N ASN A 445 7.08 -19.17 -20.48
CA ASN A 445 7.15 -18.92 -21.93
C ASN A 445 6.45 -17.62 -22.36
N ALA A 446 5.78 -16.91 -21.45
CA ALA A 446 5.18 -15.62 -21.73
C ALA A 446 6.28 -14.63 -22.19
N PRO A 447 6.03 -13.82 -23.23
CA PRO A 447 7.02 -12.84 -23.67
C PRO A 447 7.15 -11.72 -22.62
N PRO A 448 8.38 -11.20 -22.38
CA PRO A 448 8.59 -10.03 -21.54
C PRO A 448 7.66 -8.87 -21.89
N ARG A 449 7.19 -8.15 -20.87
CA ARG A 449 6.30 -6.99 -21.08
C ARG A 449 7.08 -5.80 -21.61
N LEU A 450 8.26 -5.55 -21.04
CA LEU A 450 9.22 -4.56 -21.50
C LEU A 450 10.58 -5.21 -21.72
N ASP A 451 11.50 -4.47 -22.33
CA ASP A 451 12.87 -4.94 -22.52
C ASP A 451 13.55 -5.18 -21.16
N ILE A 452 14.47 -6.15 -21.14
CA ILE A 452 15.13 -6.62 -19.92
C ILE A 452 16.10 -5.59 -19.29
N THR A 453 16.39 -4.49 -19.99
CA THR A 453 17.22 -3.41 -19.45
C THR A 453 16.39 -2.41 -18.67
N THR A 454 15.19 -2.10 -19.17
CA THR A 454 14.22 -1.22 -18.52
C THR A 454 13.51 -1.92 -17.36
N LEU A 455 13.17 -3.21 -17.53
CA LEU A 455 12.50 -4.02 -16.52
C LEU A 455 13.19 -5.39 -16.42
N PRO A 456 14.17 -5.56 -15.52
CA PRO A 456 14.94 -6.80 -15.39
C PRO A 456 14.06 -8.01 -15.11
N LEU A 457 14.46 -9.18 -15.63
CA LEU A 457 13.82 -10.44 -15.31
C LEU A 457 14.19 -10.89 -13.89
N ILE A 458 13.23 -11.49 -13.20
CA ILE A 458 13.47 -12.22 -11.96
C ILE A 458 12.86 -13.61 -12.08
N THR A 459 13.59 -14.63 -11.60
CA THR A 459 13.07 -15.99 -11.60
C THR A 459 12.39 -16.32 -10.26
N GLU A 460 11.51 -17.32 -10.27
CA GLU A 460 10.93 -17.89 -9.06
C GLU A 460 12.01 -18.28 -8.02
N ARG A 461 13.12 -18.83 -8.49
CA ARG A 461 14.26 -19.20 -7.64
C ARG A 461 14.88 -17.98 -6.97
N ASP A 462 15.12 -16.91 -7.73
CA ASP A 462 15.67 -15.66 -7.18
C ASP A 462 14.74 -15.03 -6.14
N ILE A 463 13.42 -15.09 -6.40
CA ILE A 463 12.39 -14.63 -5.46
C ILE A 463 12.46 -15.43 -4.17
N ILE A 464 12.46 -16.77 -4.27
CA ILE A 464 12.54 -17.64 -3.09
C ILE A 464 13.86 -17.41 -2.33
N GLU A 465 14.99 -17.33 -3.02
CA GLU A 465 16.27 -17.06 -2.36
C GLU A 465 16.25 -15.70 -1.63
N LYS A 466 15.76 -14.63 -2.26
CA LYS A 466 15.72 -13.29 -1.65
C LYS A 466 14.68 -13.09 -0.54
N ILE A 467 13.54 -13.79 -0.61
CA ILE A 467 12.47 -13.71 0.40
C ILE A 467 12.82 -14.57 1.61
N PHE A 468 13.33 -15.79 1.39
CA PHE A 468 13.52 -16.80 2.44
C PHE A 468 14.93 -16.82 3.03
N CYS A 469 15.88 -16.11 2.42
CA CYS A 469 17.04 -15.64 3.17
C CYS A 469 16.50 -14.84 4.36
N ARG A 470 16.49 -15.45 5.57
CA ARG A 470 16.10 -14.76 6.80
C ARG A 470 16.74 -13.38 6.77
N ARG A 471 15.91 -12.36 6.63
CA ARG A 471 16.29 -11.00 6.96
C ARG A 471 16.29 -10.95 8.46
N LYS A 472 17.27 -11.65 9.05
CA LYS A 472 17.89 -11.14 10.26
C LYS A 472 18.23 -9.71 9.89
N ILE A 473 17.40 -8.73 10.28
CA ILE A 473 17.90 -7.41 10.60
C ILE A 473 18.91 -7.75 11.66
N PRO A 474 20.19 -7.83 11.29
CA PRO A 474 21.04 -8.66 12.07
C PRO A 474 21.59 -7.69 13.10
N MET A 475 20.87 -7.54 14.20
CA MET A 475 21.53 -7.19 15.46
C MET A 475 22.73 -8.15 15.70
N ALA A 476 22.73 -9.33 15.06
CA ALA A 476 23.84 -10.29 14.97
C ALA A 476 24.89 -10.07 13.84
N ASN A 477 24.71 -9.20 12.84
CA ASN A 477 25.70 -8.92 11.78
C ASN A 477 26.12 -7.44 11.75
N PHE A 478 25.57 -6.60 12.63
CA PHE A 478 26.14 -5.28 12.89
C PHE A 478 27.59 -5.44 13.37
N ALA A 479 27.87 -6.42 14.24
CA ALA A 479 29.18 -6.62 14.83
C ALA A 479 29.73 -8.04 14.58
N THR A 480 30.90 -8.12 13.97
CA THR A 480 31.74 -9.33 13.91
C THR A 480 32.84 -9.22 14.97
N ILE A 481 32.75 -10.01 16.04
CA ILE A 481 33.69 -9.95 17.17
C ILE A 481 34.50 -11.23 17.24
N ALA A 482 35.83 -11.10 17.13
CA ALA A 482 36.74 -12.22 17.03
C ALA A 482 37.14 -12.85 18.38
N THR A 483 36.54 -12.45 19.52
CA THR A 483 36.96 -12.83 20.89
C THR A 483 37.29 -14.31 21.07
N HIS A 484 36.50 -15.19 20.45
CA HIS A 484 36.65 -16.63 20.61
C HIS A 484 37.76 -17.26 19.74
N LYS A 485 38.23 -16.56 18.69
CA LYS A 485 39.27 -17.05 17.78
C LYS A 485 40.61 -17.15 18.51
N THR A 486 41.32 -18.26 18.32
CA THR A 486 42.65 -18.49 18.93
C THR A 486 43.67 -17.43 18.53
N SER A 487 43.66 -17.00 17.26
CA SER A 487 44.47 -15.89 16.73
C SER A 487 44.18 -14.57 17.45
N ALA A 488 42.91 -14.24 17.65
CA ALA A 488 42.50 -13.02 18.34
C ALA A 488 42.95 -12.99 19.79
N LYS A 489 42.88 -14.12 20.52
CA LYS A 489 43.41 -14.24 21.89
C LYS A 489 44.91 -13.96 21.95
N LEU A 490 45.67 -14.49 20.99
CA LEU A 490 47.12 -14.27 20.90
C LEU A 490 47.45 -12.80 20.60
N LEU A 491 46.75 -12.19 19.65
CA LEU A 491 46.96 -10.79 19.24
C LEU A 491 46.52 -9.80 20.34
N ALA A 492 45.45 -10.10 21.07
CA ALA A 492 44.93 -9.25 22.14
C ALA A 492 45.81 -9.26 23.41
N THR A 493 46.60 -10.32 23.63
CA THR A 493 47.42 -10.49 24.84
C THR A 493 48.43 -9.34 25.03
N PRO A 494 49.32 -9.00 24.07
CA PRO A 494 50.26 -7.90 24.24
C PRO A 494 49.58 -6.52 24.34
N MET A 495 48.38 -6.34 23.78
CA MET A 495 47.60 -5.10 23.90
C MET A 495 47.08 -4.87 25.33
N ARG A 496 46.78 -5.96 26.06
CA ARG A 496 46.30 -5.93 27.45
C ARG A 496 47.41 -5.91 28.48
N ASN A 497 48.59 -6.42 28.14
CA ASN A 497 49.71 -6.49 29.08
C ASN A 497 50.16 -5.09 29.51
N SER A 498 50.05 -4.78 30.81
CA SER A 498 50.40 -3.48 31.37
C SER A 498 51.88 -3.14 31.24
N THR A 499 52.76 -4.14 31.10
CA THR A 499 54.20 -3.93 30.89
C THR A 499 54.57 -3.61 29.45
N THR A 500 53.64 -3.82 28.50
CA THR A 500 53.82 -3.43 27.10
C THR A 500 53.41 -1.96 26.92
N VAL A 501 54.37 -1.10 26.56
CA VAL A 501 54.15 0.35 26.35
C VAL A 501 54.96 0.86 25.14
N GLY A 502 54.64 2.05 24.66
CA GLY A 502 55.39 2.74 23.62
C GLY A 502 55.44 1.96 22.30
N PRO A 503 56.61 1.87 21.63
CA PRO A 503 56.75 1.21 20.33
C PRO A 503 56.23 -0.24 20.30
N ALA A 504 56.47 -1.01 21.37
CA ALA A 504 56.03 -2.40 21.45
C ALA A 504 54.49 -2.52 21.50
N LEU A 505 53.82 -1.57 22.17
CA LEU A 505 52.36 -1.53 22.21
C LEU A 505 51.78 -1.09 20.86
N ARG A 506 52.38 -0.08 20.20
CA ARG A 506 51.98 0.32 18.85
C ARG A 506 52.07 -0.83 17.86
N GLU A 507 53.15 -1.61 17.93
CA GLU A 507 53.32 -2.79 17.08
C GLU A 507 52.28 -3.89 17.37
N ALA A 508 51.85 -4.03 18.62
CA ALA A 508 50.74 -4.95 18.96
C ALA A 508 49.42 -4.52 18.30
N HIS A 509 49.09 -3.22 18.36
CA HIS A 509 47.89 -2.67 17.72
C HIS A 509 47.97 -2.72 16.18
N ARG A 510 49.14 -2.48 15.59
CA ARG A 510 49.38 -2.61 14.14
C ARG A 510 49.13 -4.03 13.65
N ARG A 511 49.70 -5.03 14.33
CA ARG A 511 49.45 -6.45 13.99
C ARG A 511 47.98 -6.84 14.14
N ALA A 512 47.30 -6.32 15.16
CA ALA A 512 45.86 -6.53 15.31
C ALA A 512 45.06 -5.90 14.16
N GLY A 513 45.38 -4.67 13.77
CA GLY A 513 44.76 -3.99 12.63
C GLY A 513 44.94 -4.75 11.32
N ALA A 514 46.16 -5.21 11.04
CA ALA A 514 46.45 -6.02 9.86
C ALA A 514 45.66 -7.34 9.87
N TYR A 515 45.59 -8.04 11.00
CA TYR A 515 44.77 -9.25 11.10
C TYR A 515 43.29 -8.99 10.85
N LEU A 516 42.72 -7.94 11.47
CA LEU A 516 41.31 -7.59 11.26
C LEU A 516 41.02 -7.24 9.81
N ALA A 517 41.94 -6.51 9.17
CA ALA A 517 41.86 -6.16 7.77
C ALA A 517 41.89 -7.41 6.86
N THR A 518 42.89 -8.28 7.04
CA THR A 518 43.08 -9.46 6.20
C THR A 518 41.97 -10.49 6.32
N GLU A 519 41.46 -10.74 7.53
CA GLU A 519 40.47 -11.80 7.78
C GLU A 519 39.03 -11.29 7.61
N PHE A 520 38.67 -10.18 8.27
CA PHE A 520 37.27 -9.80 8.44
C PHE A 520 36.84 -8.65 7.54
N VAL A 521 37.70 -7.67 7.31
CA VAL A 521 37.36 -6.55 6.42
C VAL A 521 37.22 -7.04 4.98
N THR A 522 38.12 -7.89 4.52
CA THR A 522 38.05 -8.56 3.20
C THR A 522 36.82 -9.45 3.05
N GLU A 523 36.42 -10.19 4.10
CA GLU A 523 35.20 -11.02 4.09
C GLU A 523 33.92 -10.17 3.98
N ILE A 524 33.89 -9.01 4.65
CA ILE A 524 32.72 -8.12 4.64
C ILE A 524 32.61 -7.33 3.35
N ILE A 525 33.73 -6.80 2.85
CA ILE A 525 33.74 -5.90 1.69
C ILE A 525 33.82 -6.69 0.39
N GLY A 526 34.55 -7.80 0.37
CA GLY A 526 34.89 -8.56 -0.82
C GLY A 526 36.28 -8.23 -1.38
N LEU A 527 36.74 -9.08 -2.30
CA LEU A 527 37.97 -8.89 -3.06
C LEU A 527 37.64 -8.57 -4.52
N GLU A 528 38.54 -7.84 -5.17
CA GLU A 528 38.53 -7.65 -6.62
C GLU A 528 39.81 -8.22 -7.24
N GLU A 529 39.67 -8.73 -8.46
CA GLU A 529 40.76 -9.22 -9.27
C GLU A 529 41.51 -8.07 -9.95
N TYR A 530 42.83 -8.19 -10.05
CA TYR A 530 43.65 -7.27 -10.85
C TYR A 530 44.82 -7.99 -11.52
N GLY A 531 45.27 -7.46 -12.66
CA GLY A 531 46.44 -8.00 -13.37
C GLY A 531 47.73 -7.74 -12.60
N THR A 532 48.50 -8.80 -12.37
CA THR A 532 49.83 -8.76 -11.74
C THR A 532 50.88 -9.35 -12.67
N PRO A 533 52.09 -8.78 -12.75
CA PRO A 533 53.21 -9.42 -13.44
C PRO A 533 53.59 -10.70 -12.70
N HIS A 534 53.49 -11.84 -13.38
CA HIS A 534 53.96 -13.12 -12.87
C HIS A 534 55.49 -13.20 -13.00
N VAL A 535 56.15 -13.90 -12.08
CA VAL A 535 57.62 -14.09 -12.09
C VAL A 535 58.15 -14.76 -13.36
N MET A 536 57.28 -15.45 -14.11
CA MET A 536 57.58 -16.06 -15.42
C MET A 536 57.35 -15.13 -16.62
N GLY A 537 57.10 -13.84 -16.40
CA GLY A 537 57.01 -12.81 -17.46
C GLY A 537 55.64 -12.64 -18.13
N HIS A 538 54.63 -13.43 -17.76
CA HIS A 538 53.24 -13.26 -18.21
C HIS A 538 52.39 -12.50 -17.17
N GLN A 539 51.19 -12.06 -17.55
CA GLN A 539 50.22 -11.53 -16.58
C GLN A 539 49.55 -12.69 -15.83
N SER A 540 49.24 -12.48 -14.54
CA SER A 540 48.47 -13.40 -13.69
C SER A 540 47.47 -12.62 -12.85
N THR A 541 46.47 -13.31 -12.30
CA THR A 541 45.43 -12.70 -11.47
C THR A 541 45.91 -12.56 -10.04
N GLY A 542 46.01 -11.32 -9.57
CA GLY A 542 46.14 -10.98 -8.15
C GLY A 542 44.80 -10.56 -7.56
N TYR A 543 44.74 -10.47 -6.23
CA TYR A 543 43.55 -10.04 -5.49
C TYR A 543 43.88 -8.90 -4.57
N ARG A 544 42.93 -7.99 -4.43
CA ARG A 544 43.01 -6.87 -3.49
C ARG A 544 41.62 -6.51 -2.97
N LEU A 545 41.50 -5.57 -2.05
CA LEU A 545 40.19 -5.18 -1.51
C LEU A 545 39.29 -4.63 -2.62
N GLN A 546 38.01 -5.02 -2.64
CA GLN A 546 37.07 -4.44 -3.58
C GLN A 546 36.98 -2.92 -3.37
N HIS A 547 37.16 -2.16 -4.45
CA HIS A 547 37.23 -0.70 -4.43
C HIS A 547 38.34 -0.12 -3.54
N GLU A 548 39.51 -0.77 -3.45
CA GLU A 548 40.60 -0.32 -2.56
C GLU A 548 41.02 1.14 -2.79
N LYS A 549 41.20 1.56 -4.05
CA LYS A 549 41.53 2.96 -4.42
C LYS A 549 40.43 3.96 -4.08
N GLN A 550 39.22 3.47 -3.85
CA GLN A 550 38.03 4.24 -3.47
C GLN A 550 37.64 3.91 -2.02
N THR A 551 38.61 3.52 -1.19
CA THR A 551 38.46 3.33 0.25
C THR A 551 39.19 4.43 1.00
N THR A 552 38.56 5.00 2.02
CA THR A 552 39.21 5.94 2.95
C THR A 552 39.30 5.34 4.35
N ILE A 553 40.51 5.24 4.88
CA ILE A 553 40.81 4.84 6.25
C ILE A 553 40.93 6.10 7.09
N VAL A 554 40.06 6.23 8.10
CA VAL A 554 40.08 7.32 9.05
C VAL A 554 40.59 6.79 10.39
N ALA A 555 41.81 7.19 10.75
CA ALA A 555 42.42 6.91 12.04
C ALA A 555 41.91 7.91 13.08
N LEU A 556 41.18 7.42 14.09
CA LEU A 556 40.74 8.26 15.19
C LEU A 556 41.91 8.52 16.14
N MET A 557 42.31 9.78 16.20
CA MET A 557 43.48 10.18 16.95
C MET A 557 43.18 10.27 18.44
N ARG A 558 44.14 9.96 19.31
CA ARG A 558 45.49 9.42 19.01
C ARG A 558 45.54 7.89 19.08
N GLY A 559 44.59 7.27 19.77
CA GLY A 559 44.61 5.85 20.11
C GLY A 559 44.43 4.91 18.91
N GLY A 560 43.71 5.33 17.87
CA GLY A 560 43.41 4.51 16.70
C GLY A 560 44.54 4.38 15.68
N GLU A 561 45.50 5.32 15.66
CA GLU A 561 46.52 5.40 14.60
C GLU A 561 47.32 4.10 14.39
N PRO A 562 47.90 3.47 15.42
CA PRO A 562 48.73 2.27 15.19
C PRO A 562 47.92 1.13 14.59
N MET A 563 46.65 1.00 14.95
CA MET A 563 45.75 0.00 14.38
C MET A 563 45.34 0.34 12.95
N ALA A 564 45.02 1.61 12.68
CA ALA A 564 44.70 2.09 11.34
C ALA A 564 45.88 1.86 10.38
N THR A 565 47.11 2.12 10.84
CA THR A 565 48.34 1.85 10.09
C THR A 565 48.45 0.37 9.74
N GLY A 566 48.08 -0.53 10.65
CA GLY A 566 47.99 -1.96 10.36
C GLY A 566 46.94 -2.32 9.30
N VAL A 567 45.79 -1.63 9.29
CA VAL A 567 44.78 -1.78 8.22
C VAL A 567 45.32 -1.28 6.87
N HIS A 568 46.05 -0.16 6.88
CA HIS A 568 46.66 0.41 5.68
C HIS A 568 47.81 -0.43 5.11
N ASP A 569 48.57 -1.13 5.97
CA ASP A 569 49.59 -2.10 5.52
C ASP A 569 48.97 -3.20 4.63
N VAL A 570 47.70 -3.55 4.86
CA VAL A 570 46.96 -4.54 4.08
C VAL A 570 46.29 -3.90 2.85
N PHE A 571 45.86 -2.64 2.96
CA PHE A 571 45.19 -1.89 1.89
C PHE A 571 45.99 -0.62 1.51
N PRO A 572 47.16 -0.78 0.88
CA PRO A 572 48.09 0.32 0.62
C PRO A 572 47.57 1.35 -0.40
N LEU A 573 46.55 1.02 -1.19
CA LEU A 573 45.96 1.95 -2.15
C LEU A 573 44.84 2.81 -1.57
N ALA A 574 44.38 2.52 -0.35
CA ALA A 574 43.35 3.29 0.32
C ALA A 574 43.89 4.65 0.79
N MET A 575 43.04 5.69 0.76
CA MET A 575 43.36 6.99 1.32
C MET A 575 43.48 6.87 2.85
N PHE A 576 44.48 7.52 3.46
CA PHE A 576 44.69 7.51 4.90
C PHE A 576 44.52 8.90 5.52
N VAL A 577 43.59 9.03 6.48
CA VAL A 577 43.21 10.30 7.11
C VAL A 577 43.40 10.21 8.61
N HIS A 578 44.16 11.14 9.19
CA HIS A 578 44.22 11.34 10.64
C HIS A 578 43.10 12.30 11.07
N ALA A 579 42.26 11.91 12.02
CA ALA A 579 41.16 12.75 12.51
C ALA A 579 41.18 12.84 14.04
N ASN A 580 41.30 14.06 14.59
CA ASN A 580 41.15 14.33 16.02
C ASN A 580 39.66 14.43 16.39
N GLY A 581 38.84 14.92 15.46
CA GLY A 581 37.40 15.04 15.63
C GLY A 581 36.62 14.80 14.32
N PRO A 582 35.28 14.63 14.41
CA PRO A 582 34.42 14.44 13.24
C PRO A 582 34.55 15.54 12.18
N GLU A 583 34.85 16.77 12.62
CA GLU A 583 35.06 17.94 11.78
C GLU A 583 36.28 17.82 10.86
N ASP A 584 37.25 16.94 11.17
CA ASP A 584 38.41 16.71 10.33
C ASP A 584 38.06 15.86 9.09
N VAL A 585 36.90 15.20 9.08
CA VAL A 585 36.39 14.51 7.89
C VAL A 585 35.73 15.53 6.97
N LYS A 586 36.33 15.74 5.78
CA LYS A 586 35.87 16.72 4.78
C LYS A 586 35.26 16.04 3.57
N LEU A 587 34.50 16.78 2.76
CA LEU A 587 33.83 16.26 1.57
C LEU A 587 34.79 15.52 0.61
N HIS A 588 36.00 16.05 0.40
CA HIS A 588 36.98 15.42 -0.50
C HIS A 588 37.52 14.08 0.02
N HIS A 589 37.36 13.77 1.32
CA HIS A 589 37.66 12.46 1.88
C HIS A 589 36.58 11.42 1.55
N VAL A 590 35.40 11.79 1.05
CA VAL A 590 34.27 10.85 0.86
C VAL A 590 33.57 10.93 -0.51
N GLN A 591 33.69 12.06 -1.23
CA GLN A 591 32.90 12.36 -2.44
C GLN A 591 33.11 11.38 -3.62
N PHE A 592 34.27 10.72 -3.70
CA PHE A 592 34.60 9.74 -4.76
C PHE A 592 34.97 8.37 -4.21
N GLN A 593 34.66 8.14 -2.94
CA GLN A 593 34.95 6.89 -2.26
C GLN A 593 33.74 5.98 -2.36
N ALA A 594 33.95 4.68 -2.45
CA ALA A 594 32.91 3.66 -2.31
C ALA A 594 32.59 3.42 -0.83
N GLN A 595 33.60 3.50 0.04
CA GLN A 595 33.50 3.14 1.46
C GLN A 595 34.50 3.86 2.36
N VAL A 596 34.18 3.91 3.66
CA VAL A 596 35.02 4.47 4.73
C VAL A 596 35.28 3.42 5.81
N LEU A 597 36.53 3.27 6.22
CA LEU A 597 36.95 2.48 7.37
C LEU A 597 37.23 3.43 8.56
N LEU A 598 36.38 3.42 9.58
CA LEU A 598 36.60 4.15 10.83
C LEU A 598 37.39 3.26 11.79
N VAL A 599 38.62 3.65 12.17
CA VAL A 599 39.50 2.78 12.95
C VAL A 599 39.87 3.40 14.29
N ASP A 600 39.59 2.67 15.37
CA ASP A 600 39.97 3.07 16.73
C ASP A 600 40.41 1.86 17.57
N SER A 601 41.33 2.06 18.50
CA SER A 601 41.83 0.98 19.33
C SER A 601 40.81 0.49 20.36
N VAL A 602 39.97 1.39 20.89
CA VAL A 602 39.00 1.07 21.96
C VAL A 602 37.70 1.83 21.76
N ILE A 603 36.59 1.09 21.65
CA ILE A 603 35.23 1.64 21.65
C ILE A 603 34.58 1.36 23.00
N ASN A 604 34.43 2.41 23.81
CA ASN A 604 33.74 2.37 25.09
C ASN A 604 32.22 2.61 24.92
N THR A 605 31.75 3.84 25.09
CA THR A 605 30.33 4.20 24.93
C THR A 605 29.90 4.29 23.46
N GLY A 606 30.86 4.45 22.55
CA GLY A 606 30.62 4.66 21.13
C GLY A 606 30.16 6.06 20.73
N GLU A 607 30.13 7.02 21.66
CA GLU A 607 29.70 8.40 21.38
C GLU A 607 30.55 9.05 20.29
N SER A 608 31.87 8.89 20.33
CA SER A 608 32.77 9.37 19.28
C SER A 608 32.41 8.75 17.92
N MET A 609 32.15 7.43 17.87
CA MET A 609 31.77 6.74 16.63
C MET A 609 30.48 7.31 16.04
N ILE A 610 29.46 7.55 16.88
CA ILE A 610 28.20 8.15 16.44
C ILE A 610 28.45 9.51 15.79
N LYS A 611 29.26 10.37 16.42
CA LYS A 611 29.58 11.70 15.88
C LYS A 611 30.33 11.61 14.54
N PHE A 612 31.28 10.69 14.40
CA PHE A 612 31.99 10.46 13.14
C PHE A 612 31.07 9.95 12.03
N VAL A 613 30.21 8.97 12.34
CA VAL A 613 29.22 8.46 11.39
C VAL A 613 28.27 9.58 10.94
N GLN A 614 27.77 10.39 11.87
CA GLN A 614 26.91 11.53 11.54
C GLN A 614 27.61 12.54 10.63
N ALA A 615 28.87 12.90 10.93
CA ALA A 615 29.65 13.80 10.09
C ALA A 615 29.85 13.24 8.66
N ILE A 616 30.14 11.93 8.54
CA ILE A 616 30.27 11.26 7.25
C ILE A 616 28.94 11.24 6.49
N ARG A 617 27.84 10.87 7.17
CA ARG A 617 26.49 10.80 6.58
C ARG A 617 26.02 12.17 6.08
N ASN A 618 26.34 13.25 6.81
CA ASN A 618 26.06 14.62 6.39
C ASN A 618 26.79 15.01 5.09
N LEU A 619 27.95 14.42 4.83
CA LEU A 619 28.73 14.66 3.62
C LEU A 619 28.33 13.70 2.47
N ARG A 620 28.03 12.44 2.79
CA ARG A 620 27.64 11.40 1.82
C ARG A 620 26.64 10.41 2.46
N PRO A 621 25.32 10.60 2.27
CA PRO A 621 24.28 9.83 2.97
C PRO A 621 24.38 8.31 2.80
N ASP A 622 24.78 7.81 1.61
CA ASP A 622 24.71 6.38 1.29
C ASP A 622 26.08 5.66 1.29
N ILE A 623 27.12 6.23 1.92
CA ILE A 623 28.45 5.59 1.98
C ILE A 623 28.46 4.32 2.82
N ARG A 624 29.14 3.27 2.36
CA ARG A 624 29.40 2.12 3.21
C ARG A 624 30.40 2.52 4.29
N ILE A 625 30.08 2.30 5.56
CA ILE A 625 30.97 2.58 6.69
C ILE A 625 31.28 1.25 7.39
N LEU A 626 32.55 0.97 7.60
CA LEU A 626 33.01 -0.17 8.40
C LEU A 626 33.85 0.35 9.55
N ILE A 627 33.43 0.03 10.77
CA ILE A 627 34.13 0.37 12.00
C ILE A 627 35.08 -0.78 12.32
N VAL A 628 36.34 -0.50 12.59
CA VAL A 628 37.36 -1.48 12.97
C VAL A 628 37.90 -1.13 14.34
N ALA A 629 37.84 -2.09 15.27
CA ALA A 629 38.25 -1.86 16.65
C ALA A 629 39.12 -2.96 17.27
N GLY A 630 40.05 -2.56 18.13
CA GLY A 630 40.79 -3.51 18.96
C GLY A 630 39.94 -4.09 20.07
N VAL A 631 39.16 -3.23 20.72
CA VAL A 631 38.31 -3.62 21.84
C VAL A 631 36.98 -2.89 21.73
N VAL A 632 35.88 -3.60 21.94
CA VAL A 632 34.56 -3.01 22.08
C VAL A 632 33.93 -3.38 23.43
N GLN A 633 33.22 -2.45 24.06
CA GLN A 633 32.50 -2.74 25.30
C GLN A 633 31.16 -3.42 24.98
N GLN A 634 30.80 -4.46 25.75
CA GLN A 634 29.63 -5.31 25.43
C GLN A 634 28.30 -4.56 25.34
N GLN A 635 28.07 -3.50 26.13
CA GLN A 635 26.84 -2.70 26.05
C GLN A 635 26.74 -1.93 24.74
N PHE A 636 27.86 -1.61 24.07
CA PHE A 636 27.81 -0.95 22.77
C PHE A 636 27.30 -1.88 21.67
N VAL A 637 27.62 -3.17 21.77
CA VAL A 637 27.19 -4.22 20.84
C VAL A 637 25.96 -4.98 21.33
N ASP A 638 25.43 -4.66 22.52
CA ASP A 638 24.21 -5.25 23.05
C ASP A 638 23.04 -4.88 22.13
N PRO A 639 22.30 -5.88 21.59
CA PRO A 639 21.10 -5.67 20.79
C PRO A 639 20.07 -4.72 21.44
N LYS A 640 20.04 -4.61 22.76
CA LYS A 640 19.12 -3.74 23.48
C LYS A 640 19.59 -2.29 23.57
N SER A 641 20.85 -2.02 23.28
CA SER A 641 21.41 -0.67 23.38
C SER A 641 20.92 0.25 22.27
N ALA A 642 20.70 1.52 22.61
CA ALA A 642 20.28 2.54 21.65
C ALA A 642 21.32 2.73 20.52
N SER A 643 22.61 2.61 20.85
CA SER A 643 23.70 2.72 19.88
C SER A 643 23.71 1.57 18.87
N CYS A 644 23.53 0.32 19.33
CA CYS A 644 23.46 -0.83 18.43
C CYS A 644 22.24 -0.76 17.51
N LYS A 645 21.08 -0.30 18.02
CA LYS A 645 19.88 -0.08 17.20
C LYS A 645 20.11 0.99 16.14
N ALA A 646 20.63 2.15 16.53
CA ALA A 646 20.90 3.25 15.61
C ALA A 646 21.85 2.86 14.46
N PHE A 647 22.81 1.98 14.70
CA PHE A 647 23.72 1.51 13.64
C PHE A 647 23.22 0.27 12.90
N ALA A 648 22.46 -0.63 13.53
CA ALA A 648 21.90 -1.80 12.88
C ALA A 648 20.73 -1.46 11.95
N GLU A 649 20.03 -0.35 12.20
CA GLU A 649 19.00 0.22 11.32
C GLU A 649 19.59 0.82 10.03
N ASP A 650 20.85 1.25 10.07
CA ASP A 650 21.61 1.72 8.90
C ASP A 650 22.32 0.52 8.24
N GLY A 651 21.66 -0.12 7.27
CA GLY A 651 22.14 -1.33 6.59
C GLY A 651 23.49 -1.20 5.84
N HIS A 652 24.08 -0.01 5.83
CA HIS A 652 25.39 0.28 5.25
C HIS A 652 26.50 0.46 6.31
N ILE A 653 26.23 0.21 7.59
CA ILE A 653 27.21 0.27 8.68
C ILE A 653 27.48 -1.14 9.24
N ARG A 654 28.76 -1.47 9.41
CA ARG A 654 29.19 -2.67 10.16
C ARG A 654 30.35 -2.37 11.10
N LEU A 655 30.56 -3.25 12.06
CA LEU A 655 31.63 -3.23 13.05
C LEU A 655 32.40 -4.56 13.01
N VAL A 656 33.73 -4.45 13.04
CA VAL A 656 34.64 -5.56 13.27
C VAL A 656 35.45 -5.25 14.51
N ALA A 657 35.53 -6.18 15.46
CA ALA A 657 36.36 -6.03 16.65
C ALA A 657 37.21 -7.26 16.93
N LEU A 658 38.45 -7.05 17.38
CA LEU A 658 39.32 -8.16 17.81
C LEU A 658 38.75 -8.87 19.04
N ARG A 659 38.14 -8.11 19.96
CA ARG A 659 37.48 -8.65 21.14
C ARG A 659 36.43 -7.71 21.72
N ASP A 660 35.52 -8.28 22.49
CA ASP A 660 34.65 -7.57 23.42
C ASP A 660 35.25 -7.48 24.84
N SER A 661 34.56 -6.73 25.71
CA SER A 661 34.93 -6.49 27.11
C SER A 661 33.67 -6.20 27.94
N GLU A 662 33.49 -6.93 29.04
CA GLU A 662 32.47 -6.61 30.05
C GLU A 662 32.82 -5.34 30.83
N ASN A 663 34.11 -5.13 31.08
CA ASN A 663 34.61 -3.97 31.81
C ASN A 663 34.44 -2.70 30.98
N LYS A 664 33.64 -1.76 31.50
CA LYS A 664 33.59 -0.36 31.03
C LYS A 664 34.68 0.42 31.76
N TYR A 665 35.71 0.85 31.03
CA TYR A 665 36.83 1.58 31.60
C TYR A 665 37.24 2.74 30.71
N THR A 666 37.09 3.97 31.21
CA THR A 666 37.70 5.16 30.62
C THR A 666 39.04 5.35 31.29
N GLY A 667 40.14 5.10 30.58
CA GLY A 667 41.47 5.29 31.14
C GLY A 667 41.78 6.76 31.40
N SER A 668 42.60 7.00 32.42
CA SER A 668 43.13 8.33 32.75
C SER A 668 44.60 8.17 33.15
N GLY A 669 45.50 9.00 32.61
CA GLY A 669 46.93 8.88 32.88
C GLY A 669 47.53 7.56 32.37
N GLY A 670 48.16 6.77 33.25
CA GLY A 670 48.91 5.55 32.90
C GLY A 670 48.09 4.34 32.42
N THR A 671 46.77 4.41 32.48
CA THR A 671 45.86 3.36 32.01
C THR A 671 45.14 3.72 30.70
N ASP A 672 45.28 4.96 30.22
CA ASP A 672 44.75 5.39 28.93
C ASP A 672 45.53 4.75 27.77
N THR A 673 44.80 4.26 26.76
CA THR A 673 45.40 3.59 25.61
C THR A 673 46.28 4.54 24.80
N GLY A 674 45.83 5.78 24.57
CA GLY A 674 46.63 6.79 23.87
C GLY A 674 47.93 7.09 24.60
N ASN A 675 47.86 7.33 25.90
CA ASN A 675 49.03 7.63 26.71
C ASN A 675 50.05 6.48 26.73
N ARG A 676 49.58 5.24 26.86
CA ARG A 676 50.46 4.06 26.85
C ARG A 676 51.09 3.82 25.48
N LEU A 677 50.40 4.12 24.38
CA LEU A 677 50.94 3.97 23.03
C LEU A 677 52.10 4.94 22.75
N PHE A 678 52.10 6.12 23.37
CA PHE A 678 53.09 7.18 23.11
C PHE A 678 53.97 7.54 24.32
N ASN A 679 53.89 6.78 25.42
CA ASN A 679 54.59 7.03 26.68
C ASN A 679 54.29 8.43 27.28
N THR A 680 53.07 8.92 27.11
CA THR A 680 52.62 10.23 27.61
C THR A 680 51.77 10.12 28.88
N ASN A 681 52.08 9.17 29.77
CA ASN A 681 51.28 8.84 30.97
C ASN A 681 51.12 9.99 31.98
N HIS A 682 51.85 11.09 31.80
CA HIS A 682 51.75 12.32 32.60
C HIS A 682 50.71 13.31 32.05
N LEU A 683 50.21 13.09 30.83
CA LEU A 683 49.13 13.89 30.27
C LEU A 683 47.78 13.39 30.81
N PRO A 684 46.85 14.31 31.12
CA PRO A 684 45.51 13.96 31.61
C PRO A 684 44.74 13.07 30.63
#